data_AF-A0A267EX22-F1
#
_entry.id   AF-A0A267EX22-F1
#
_cell.length_a   1.000
_cell.length_b   1.000
_cell.length_c   1.000
_cell.angle_alpha   90.00
_cell.angle_beta   90.00
_cell.angle_gamma   90.00
#
_symmetry.space_group_name_H-M   'P 1'
#
loop_
_entity.id
_entity.type
_entity.pdbx_description
1 polymer ?
#
loop_
_entity_poly.entity_id
_entity_poly.type
_entity_poly.pdbx_seq_one_letter_code
_entity_poly.pdbx_strand_id
1 'polypeptide(L)'
;KKKQTISQSETVTTESLIDLVDDRWPLSDIAVDAAPTSTDVAEVDEDADDIEEDGTDVDRRPLVPPRDGVGCGDEIDENVDGGGDVELRGHRRLWRGRQALRNRRHHRRFLAGCPLTAAVATATATIATIVLLATAAAYALHRSNSAATSATASQRTLPAEAACSSISVQSVWRRVFPRLSTGGPLRLLDVNQDGVPDVILTFGQDFDRLVPMGADCSDSTTPASACAGGIEALDGATGQTIWRSRLEQRPMAVSCEADLNKDGLPDCLVGGRGGLLSAHDAATGARLWRSLVTRGRKAYFTAQPIGDVDVDGVPDFVQTRGGGGDDLDELPPKGELLLLSGATGAETAWQYVPDRRPVHLPPQIVRLADNGRGSDDGSRRILFSTGGDFEDGDRQGGALYLLRLKTFLLSGEAAKAAPVISGVSHKGPLGGPATLADLNSDSRPELILPLLNGSVMAADVTHLFGSQRRVRSTVWRADLPGSVKGAEVRWALAPGFFSQDRVPDFFVQYCVGPGYPVYRSQRFVVLDGSTGRVIKELPPAEAAVGIAGSLGSPLTVSFEGVGQDLFLHWRLDCRRRRASGAAKWLPCWRRFNANSAAQLLLVGRHIPASGVAAYDERAENDSSSDRPLATTGTLAPPVNRNSHGNDDSSSIDAVFAVASTADDPASQEQTCLDSYLSRSADRFDRANKSYGMSARRYRAMAMRRCSQKFNKIYSTHNINSDRFASKFKQLVVYRRRITCHCNRRARVSNRKCLRILPYSEQRWTAYMGNRADGYLRNAP
;
A
#
# COMPACT_ATOMS: atom_id res chain seq x y z
N LYS A 1 41.61 -27.39 -44.56
CA LYS A 1 42.90 -26.75 -44.20
C LYS A 1 42.57 -25.34 -43.70
N LYS A 2 42.88 -24.85 -42.48
CA LYS A 2 43.61 -25.39 -41.31
C LYS A 2 42.65 -25.64 -40.11
N LYS A 3 43.13 -26.34 -39.06
CA LYS A 3 42.47 -26.55 -37.75
C LYS A 3 43.20 -25.78 -36.65
N GLN A 4 42.46 -25.35 -35.62
CA GLN A 4 42.86 -25.17 -34.21
C GLN A 4 41.52 -24.87 -33.47
N THR A 5 40.82 -25.81 -32.84
CA THR A 5 41.14 -26.72 -31.73
C THR A 5 41.26 -26.00 -30.37
N ILE A 6 40.13 -25.88 -29.67
CA ILE A 6 40.06 -25.83 -28.21
C ILE A 6 39.06 -26.90 -27.75
N SER A 7 39.47 -27.58 -26.69
CA SER A 7 39.01 -28.79 -26.02
C SER A 7 37.55 -28.84 -25.54
N GLN A 8 36.95 -30.02 -25.72
CA GLN A 8 36.08 -30.75 -24.80
C GLN A 8 35.11 -29.93 -23.91
N SER A 9 33.83 -29.95 -24.30
CA SER A 9 32.73 -29.92 -23.34
C SER A 9 32.45 -31.35 -22.87
N GLU A 10 32.70 -31.66 -21.61
CA GLU A 10 32.14 -32.86 -20.99
C GLU A 10 30.64 -32.66 -20.79
N THR A 11 29.84 -33.54 -21.39
CA THR A 11 28.42 -33.68 -21.07
C THR A 11 28.31 -34.31 -19.69
N VAL A 12 28.15 -33.49 -18.65
CA VAL A 12 27.78 -33.98 -17.32
C VAL A 12 26.32 -34.43 -17.37
N THR A 13 26.13 -35.74 -17.23
CA THR A 13 24.84 -36.40 -17.14
C THR A 13 24.09 -35.99 -15.88
N THR A 14 22.76 -35.95 -15.95
CA THR A 14 21.87 -35.78 -14.80
C THR A 14 21.90 -37.00 -13.88
N GLU A 15 22.96 -37.15 -13.08
CA GLU A 15 23.06 -38.15 -12.01
C GLU A 15 24.09 -37.75 -10.94
N SER A 16 23.73 -36.74 -10.14
CA SER A 16 24.41 -36.41 -8.88
C SER A 16 23.44 -35.73 -7.90
N LEU A 17 22.36 -36.45 -7.59
CA LEU A 17 21.47 -36.20 -6.46
C LEU A 17 21.52 -37.41 -5.54
N ILE A 18 21.43 -37.18 -4.22
CA ILE A 18 21.54 -38.14 -3.11
C ILE A 18 23.00 -38.44 -2.69
N ASP A 19 23.48 -37.77 -1.63
CA ASP A 19 23.45 -38.37 -0.28
C ASP A 19 23.69 -37.35 0.85
N LEU A 20 23.24 -37.66 2.08
CA LEU A 20 23.37 -36.91 3.37
C LEU A 20 22.60 -35.56 3.47
N VAL A 21 21.66 -35.30 4.41
CA VAL A 21 21.14 -36.01 5.62
C VAL A 21 19.62 -35.77 5.80
N ASP A 22 18.92 -36.67 6.52
CA ASP A 22 17.53 -36.65 7.05
C ASP A 22 16.89 -35.23 7.27
N ASP A 23 15.58 -35.01 7.07
CA ASP A 23 14.46 -35.82 7.59
C ASP A 23 13.26 -36.02 6.61
N ARG A 24 12.49 -37.09 6.84
CA ARG A 24 11.82 -37.86 5.77
C ARG A 24 10.42 -37.41 5.34
N TRP A 25 10.16 -37.57 4.04
CA TRP A 25 8.83 -37.75 3.45
C TRP A 25 8.87 -38.94 2.48
N PRO A 26 8.01 -39.96 2.58
CA PRO A 26 7.86 -40.96 1.52
C PRO A 26 6.91 -40.44 0.43
N LEU A 27 7.37 -40.47 -0.82
CA LEU A 27 6.54 -40.32 -2.01
C LEU A 27 6.59 -41.62 -2.80
N SER A 28 5.42 -42.21 -3.05
CA SER A 28 5.21 -43.20 -4.09
C SER A 28 4.07 -42.74 -4.99
N ASP A 29 4.27 -42.91 -6.28
CA ASP A 29 3.29 -42.79 -7.38
C ASP A 29 2.74 -41.39 -7.69
N ILE A 30 3.25 -40.78 -8.76
CA ILE A 30 2.48 -40.30 -9.92
C ILE A 30 3.45 -40.17 -11.10
N ALA A 31 3.05 -40.68 -12.27
CA ALA A 31 3.85 -40.65 -13.49
C ALA A 31 3.86 -39.24 -14.14
N VAL A 32 4.97 -38.91 -14.82
CA VAL A 32 5.12 -37.69 -15.61
C VAL A 32 4.97 -38.04 -17.09
N ASP A 33 3.86 -37.65 -17.71
CA ASP A 33 3.75 -37.64 -19.18
C ASP A 33 4.40 -36.37 -19.73
N ALA A 34 5.37 -36.56 -20.63
CA ALA A 34 6.08 -35.46 -21.28
C ALA A 34 5.27 -34.90 -22.48
N ALA A 35 5.10 -33.59 -22.53
CA ALA A 35 4.56 -32.90 -23.70
C ALA A 35 5.68 -32.65 -24.74
N PRO A 36 5.47 -32.95 -26.04
CA PRO A 36 6.52 -32.85 -27.04
C PRO A 36 6.76 -31.40 -27.51
N THR A 37 8.02 -31.10 -27.78
CA THR A 37 8.47 -29.89 -28.50
C THR A 37 8.43 -30.11 -30.01
N SER A 38 7.81 -29.19 -30.75
CA SER A 38 8.10 -29.02 -32.19
C SER A 38 7.93 -27.56 -32.60
N THR A 39 9.04 -26.93 -32.99
CA THR A 39 9.05 -25.73 -33.83
C THR A 39 8.78 -26.12 -35.28
N ASP A 40 7.97 -25.34 -36.00
CA ASP A 40 8.16 -25.16 -37.44
C ASP A 40 7.69 -23.76 -37.86
N VAL A 41 8.33 -23.22 -38.89
CA VAL A 41 8.15 -21.85 -39.40
C VAL A 41 7.50 -21.91 -40.77
N ALA A 42 6.50 -21.05 -41.01
CA ALA A 42 6.04 -20.73 -42.36
C ALA A 42 5.56 -19.28 -42.42
N GLU A 43 6.16 -18.50 -43.32
CA GLU A 43 5.69 -17.18 -43.75
C GLU A 43 4.61 -17.36 -44.83
N VAL A 44 3.53 -16.58 -44.78
CA VAL A 44 2.67 -16.26 -45.94
C VAL A 44 2.11 -14.84 -45.75
N ASP A 45 2.31 -13.99 -46.76
CA ASP A 45 1.73 -12.64 -46.89
C ASP A 45 0.55 -12.64 -47.91
N GLU A 46 -0.10 -11.48 -48.05
CA GLU A 46 -1.03 -11.04 -49.13
C GLU A 46 -2.53 -11.44 -49.03
N ASP A 47 -3.32 -10.46 -48.60
CA ASP A 47 -4.39 -9.73 -49.34
C ASP A 47 -5.63 -10.40 -49.98
N ALA A 48 -6.65 -9.52 -50.06
CA ALA A 48 -7.80 -9.45 -50.98
C ALA A 48 -9.19 -9.92 -50.48
N ASP A 49 -10.15 -9.01 -50.69
CA ASP A 49 -11.59 -9.15 -50.46
C ASP A 49 -12.25 -10.20 -51.37
N ASP A 50 -13.44 -10.67 -51.00
CA ASP A 50 -14.59 -10.51 -51.91
C ASP A 50 -15.96 -10.57 -51.21
N ILE A 51 -16.96 -10.00 -51.87
CA ILE A 51 -18.33 -9.74 -51.39
C ILE A 51 -19.31 -10.70 -52.07
N GLU A 52 -20.32 -11.19 -51.34
CA GLU A 52 -21.62 -11.50 -51.96
C GLU A 52 -22.78 -11.14 -51.01
N GLU A 53 -23.69 -10.29 -51.49
CA GLU A 53 -24.99 -10.00 -50.89
C GLU A 53 -26.06 -10.94 -51.49
N ASP A 54 -27.09 -11.28 -50.71
CA ASP A 54 -28.44 -11.40 -51.29
C ASP A 54 -29.51 -10.94 -50.27
N GLY A 55 -30.55 -10.24 -50.74
CA GLY A 55 -31.62 -9.62 -49.93
C GLY A 55 -32.96 -10.38 -50.01
N THR A 56 -33.90 -10.28 -49.06
CA THR A 56 -35.10 -9.38 -49.09
C THR A 56 -36.22 -10.03 -48.22
N ASP A 57 -37.26 -9.36 -47.67
CA ASP A 57 -37.51 -7.93 -47.44
C ASP A 57 -38.33 -7.67 -46.14
N VAL A 58 -38.14 -6.47 -45.57
CA VAL A 58 -39.14 -5.54 -44.96
C VAL A 58 -40.43 -6.09 -44.29
N ASP A 59 -40.60 -5.81 -42.98
CA ASP A 59 -41.51 -4.71 -42.60
C ASP A 59 -41.15 -3.92 -41.32
N ARG A 60 -41.23 -2.61 -41.51
CA ARG A 60 -41.20 -1.40 -40.66
C ARG A 60 -41.97 -1.54 -39.32
N ARG A 61 -41.73 -0.77 -38.23
CA ARG A 61 -41.42 0.68 -38.07
C ARG A 61 -40.85 0.97 -36.63
N PRO A 62 -40.63 2.21 -36.12
CA PRO A 62 -39.29 2.62 -35.66
C PRO A 62 -39.14 3.00 -34.17
N LEU A 63 -37.88 3.07 -33.71
CA LEU A 63 -37.47 3.66 -32.42
C LEU A 63 -36.68 4.95 -32.64
N VAL A 64 -37.21 6.09 -32.16
CA VAL A 64 -36.49 7.37 -32.00
C VAL A 64 -37.06 8.12 -30.76
N PRO A 65 -36.41 9.18 -30.22
CA PRO A 65 -35.89 9.19 -28.87
C PRO A 65 -36.73 10.05 -27.91
N PRO A 66 -36.19 10.45 -26.74
CA PRO A 66 -35.92 11.88 -26.63
C PRO A 66 -34.56 12.25 -26.00
N ARG A 67 -34.27 13.54 -26.11
CA ARG A 67 -33.12 14.27 -25.56
C ARG A 67 -33.69 15.50 -24.83
N ASP A 68 -32.81 16.23 -24.14
CA ASP A 68 -33.01 17.57 -23.55
C ASP A 68 -33.91 17.57 -22.28
N GLY A 69 -33.69 18.43 -21.28
CA GLY A 69 -32.63 19.42 -21.08
C GLY A 69 -33.15 20.70 -20.40
N VAL A 70 -32.31 21.35 -19.58
CA VAL A 70 -32.53 22.71 -18.98
C VAL A 70 -33.68 22.77 -17.94
N GLY A 71 -33.66 23.57 -16.88
CA GLY A 71 -32.60 24.40 -16.25
C GLY A 71 -33.20 25.58 -15.46
N CYS A 72 -32.53 26.00 -14.38
CA CYS A 72 -32.61 27.28 -13.64
C CYS A 72 -33.98 27.83 -13.13
N GLY A 73 -33.97 28.45 -11.93
CA GLY A 73 -35.06 29.33 -11.49
C GLY A 73 -35.32 29.38 -9.98
N ASP A 74 -34.61 30.28 -9.30
CA ASP A 74 -35.06 31.22 -8.27
C ASP A 74 -35.93 30.77 -7.06
N GLU A 75 -35.30 30.83 -5.88
CA GLU A 75 -35.53 31.82 -4.80
C GLU A 75 -36.95 32.04 -4.17
N ILE A 76 -36.93 32.56 -2.92
CA ILE A 76 -38.03 33.20 -2.15
C ILE A 76 -38.85 32.29 -1.20
N ASP A 77 -38.34 32.25 0.04
CA ASP A 77 -39.01 32.53 1.33
C ASP A 77 -40.07 31.66 2.05
N GLU A 78 -39.98 31.84 3.37
CA GLU A 78 -41.01 31.82 4.42
C GLU A 78 -41.67 30.50 4.92
N ASN A 79 -41.18 30.10 6.10
CA ASN A 79 -41.92 30.03 7.37
C ASN A 79 -43.06 29.00 7.64
N VAL A 80 -43.22 28.83 8.96
CA VAL A 80 -44.38 28.33 9.73
C VAL A 80 -44.42 26.84 10.07
N ASP A 81 -44.56 26.62 11.38
CA ASP A 81 -44.81 25.37 12.09
C ASP A 81 -46.09 24.63 11.63
N GLY A 82 -46.14 23.32 11.92
CA GLY A 82 -47.36 22.53 11.77
C GLY A 82 -47.23 21.14 12.39
N GLY A 83 -47.68 20.99 13.63
CA GLY A 83 -47.79 19.68 14.28
C GLY A 83 -49.02 18.90 13.80
N GLY A 84 -49.10 17.62 14.15
CA GLY A 84 -50.27 16.79 13.85
C GLY A 84 -50.03 15.29 14.01
N ASP A 85 -50.21 14.77 15.22
CA ASP A 85 -50.64 13.37 15.38
C ASP A 85 -52.01 13.18 14.72
N VAL A 86 -52.27 12.01 14.13
CA VAL A 86 -53.48 11.21 14.40
C VAL A 86 -53.41 9.84 13.71
N GLU A 87 -53.65 8.82 14.54
CA GLU A 87 -54.20 7.49 14.26
C GLU A 87 -54.90 7.24 12.91
N LEU A 88 -54.75 6.02 12.34
CA LEU A 88 -55.83 5.01 12.36
C LEU A 88 -55.42 3.62 11.79
N ARG A 89 -56.17 2.59 12.21
CA ARG A 89 -56.01 1.17 11.86
C ARG A 89 -56.76 0.83 10.56
N GLY A 90 -56.34 -0.20 9.79
CA GLY A 90 -57.22 -0.71 8.72
C GLY A 90 -56.77 -1.87 7.79
N HIS A 91 -56.87 -3.12 8.27
CA HIS A 91 -57.25 -4.33 7.49
C HIS A 91 -56.56 -4.77 6.17
N ARG A 92 -55.75 -5.84 6.30
CA ARG A 92 -55.82 -7.17 5.63
C ARG A 92 -56.37 -7.28 4.17
N ARG A 93 -55.61 -8.00 3.31
CA ARG A 93 -55.97 -9.32 2.70
C ARG A 93 -54.74 -9.96 2.01
N LEU A 94 -54.32 -11.15 2.45
CA LEU A 94 -54.53 -12.46 1.80
C LEU A 94 -53.77 -12.71 0.47
N TRP A 95 -52.85 -13.68 0.48
CA TRP A 95 -52.77 -14.71 -0.54
C TRP A 95 -52.53 -16.09 0.09
N ARG A 96 -53.03 -17.16 -0.54
CA ARG A 96 -53.05 -18.53 -0.01
C ARG A 96 -51.99 -19.41 -0.66
N GLY A 97 -51.37 -20.28 0.14
CA GLY A 97 -50.84 -21.57 -0.32
C GLY A 97 -51.52 -22.70 0.44
N ARG A 98 -52.13 -23.66 -0.26
CA ARG A 98 -52.73 -24.88 0.32
C ARG A 98 -51.90 -26.09 -0.10
N GLN A 99 -51.57 -26.96 0.84
CA GLN A 99 -51.47 -28.40 0.57
C GLN A 99 -52.25 -29.15 1.66
N ALA A 100 -52.85 -30.28 1.27
CA ALA A 100 -53.71 -31.08 2.13
C ALA A 100 -53.44 -32.56 1.88
N LEU A 101 -53.29 -33.36 2.94
CA LEU A 101 -53.19 -34.81 2.86
C LEU A 101 -54.07 -35.50 3.92
N ARG A 102 -55.33 -35.69 3.52
CA ARG A 102 -56.16 -36.90 3.63
C ARG A 102 -56.07 -37.77 4.91
N ASN A 103 -57.17 -37.76 5.67
CA ASN A 103 -57.50 -38.71 6.75
C ASN A 103 -57.51 -40.20 6.33
N ARG A 104 -57.18 -41.09 7.28
CA ARG A 104 -57.94 -42.32 7.57
C ARG A 104 -58.13 -42.52 9.08
N ARG A 105 -59.27 -43.08 9.47
CA ARG A 105 -59.72 -43.29 10.87
C ARG A 105 -59.50 -44.77 11.28
N HIS A 106 -59.21 -45.06 12.56
CA HIS A 106 -60.20 -45.56 13.54
C HIS A 106 -59.59 -46.18 14.83
N HIS A 107 -60.34 -46.01 15.93
CA HIS A 107 -60.38 -46.77 17.20
C HIS A 107 -59.22 -46.75 18.23
N ARG A 108 -59.62 -46.37 19.45
CA ARG A 108 -58.91 -46.57 20.74
C ARG A 108 -58.98 -48.04 21.18
N ARG A 109 -57.92 -48.54 21.82
CA ARG A 109 -57.99 -49.42 23.02
C ARG A 109 -56.86 -49.07 24.00
N PHE A 110 -57.04 -49.49 25.25
CA PHE A 110 -56.29 -49.10 26.46
C PHE A 110 -55.02 -49.94 26.70
N LEU A 111 -54.09 -49.37 27.50
CA LEU A 111 -53.13 -50.02 28.42
C LEU A 111 -52.14 -51.09 27.90
N ALA A 112 -50.84 -50.79 28.06
CA ALA A 112 -49.96 -51.46 29.03
C ALA A 112 -48.62 -50.70 29.11
N GLY A 113 -48.00 -50.65 30.29
CA GLY A 113 -46.77 -49.87 30.52
C GLY A 113 -45.49 -50.60 30.12
N CYS A 114 -44.43 -49.83 29.87
CA CYS A 114 -43.05 -50.33 29.86
C CYS A 114 -42.19 -49.42 30.76
N PRO A 115 -41.76 -49.86 31.96
CA PRO A 115 -41.12 -48.98 32.94
C PRO A 115 -39.72 -48.49 32.56
N LEU A 116 -39.08 -49.08 31.53
CA LEU A 116 -37.74 -48.68 31.09
C LEU A 116 -37.68 -47.25 30.52
N THR A 117 -38.72 -46.76 29.84
CA THR A 117 -38.67 -45.43 29.21
C THR A 117 -38.71 -44.31 30.24
N ALA A 118 -39.46 -44.49 31.34
CA ALA A 118 -39.45 -43.58 32.48
C ALA A 118 -38.09 -43.60 33.20
N ALA A 119 -37.51 -44.79 33.43
CA ALA A 119 -36.21 -44.94 34.07
C ALA A 119 -35.07 -44.26 33.28
N VAL A 120 -35.05 -44.44 31.95
CA VAL A 120 -34.06 -43.77 31.07
C VAL A 120 -34.27 -42.26 31.05
N ALA A 121 -35.50 -41.77 31.04
CA ALA A 121 -35.79 -40.32 31.11
C ALA A 121 -35.37 -39.70 32.46
N THR A 122 -35.55 -40.42 33.58
CA THR A 122 -35.05 -39.96 34.89
C THR A 122 -33.52 -40.03 34.99
N ALA A 123 -32.88 -41.02 34.35
CA ALA A 123 -31.43 -41.14 34.31
C ALA A 123 -30.79 -40.01 33.46
N THR A 124 -31.34 -39.68 32.29
CA THR A 124 -30.83 -38.57 31.48
C THR A 124 -31.07 -37.21 32.14
N ALA A 125 -32.22 -37.01 32.79
CA ALA A 125 -32.50 -35.79 33.56
C ALA A 125 -31.58 -35.62 34.79
N THR A 126 -31.29 -36.70 35.51
CA THR A 126 -30.35 -36.65 36.65
C THR A 126 -28.91 -36.42 36.19
N ILE A 127 -28.45 -37.08 35.11
CA ILE A 127 -27.13 -36.80 34.52
C ILE A 127 -27.03 -35.34 34.05
N ALA A 128 -28.04 -34.81 33.35
CA ALA A 128 -28.05 -33.42 32.91
C ALA A 128 -27.98 -32.45 34.10
N THR A 129 -28.73 -32.72 35.18
CA THR A 129 -28.69 -31.92 36.41
C THR A 129 -27.33 -31.99 37.11
N ILE A 130 -26.70 -33.17 37.17
CA ILE A 130 -25.36 -33.36 37.73
C ILE A 130 -24.32 -32.58 36.92
N VAL A 131 -24.38 -32.60 35.58
CA VAL A 131 -23.48 -31.82 34.72
C VAL A 131 -23.71 -30.32 34.90
N LEU A 132 -24.95 -29.86 35.09
CA LEU A 132 -25.27 -28.46 35.37
C LEU A 132 -24.75 -28.00 36.74
N LEU A 133 -24.86 -28.86 37.77
CA LEU A 133 -24.31 -28.59 39.10
C LEU A 133 -22.77 -28.63 39.10
N ALA A 134 -22.16 -29.57 38.36
CA ALA A 134 -20.71 -29.66 38.23
C ALA A 134 -20.11 -28.47 37.47
N THR A 135 -20.76 -28.01 36.40
CA THR A 135 -20.34 -26.80 35.67
C THR A 135 -20.57 -25.52 36.48
N ALA A 136 -21.67 -25.41 37.24
CA ALA A 136 -21.88 -24.31 38.19
C ALA A 136 -20.83 -24.31 39.32
N ALA A 137 -20.49 -25.48 39.88
CA ALA A 137 -19.45 -25.61 40.90
C ALA A 137 -18.05 -25.29 40.35
N ALA A 138 -17.72 -25.75 39.14
CA ALA A 138 -16.48 -25.41 38.45
C ALA A 138 -16.39 -23.90 38.14
N TYR A 139 -17.50 -23.27 37.76
CA TYR A 139 -17.55 -21.82 37.54
C TYR A 139 -17.41 -21.03 38.86
N ALA A 140 -18.00 -21.52 39.96
CA ALA A 140 -17.83 -20.95 41.29
C ALA A 140 -16.39 -21.09 41.80
N LEU A 141 -15.75 -22.25 41.59
CA LEU A 141 -14.33 -22.49 41.90
C LEU A 141 -13.39 -21.66 41.04
N HIS A 142 -13.69 -21.47 39.75
CA HIS A 142 -12.92 -20.57 38.90
C HIS A 142 -13.06 -19.12 39.38
N ARG A 143 -14.27 -18.69 39.74
CA ARG A 143 -14.55 -17.33 40.24
C ARG A 143 -13.90 -17.06 41.60
N SER A 144 -13.86 -18.03 42.50
CA SER A 144 -13.16 -17.91 43.79
C SER A 144 -11.64 -17.97 43.63
N ASN A 145 -11.09 -18.80 42.73
CA ASN A 145 -9.67 -18.77 42.41
C ASN A 145 -9.25 -17.44 41.76
N SER A 146 -10.05 -16.90 40.82
CA SER A 146 -9.80 -15.59 40.22
C SER A 146 -9.93 -14.44 41.24
N ALA A 147 -10.78 -14.58 42.26
CA ALA A 147 -10.85 -13.62 43.37
C ALA A 147 -9.66 -13.75 44.33
N ALA A 148 -9.18 -14.97 44.58
CA ALA A 148 -8.04 -15.23 45.47
C ALA A 148 -6.70 -14.81 44.84
N THR A 149 -6.48 -15.05 43.55
CA THR A 149 -5.29 -14.54 42.83
C THR A 149 -5.30 -13.03 42.64
N SER A 150 -6.48 -12.38 42.75
CA SER A 150 -6.61 -10.92 42.74
C SER A 150 -6.31 -10.26 44.11
N ALA A 151 -6.14 -11.03 45.20
CA ALA A 151 -6.09 -10.49 46.56
C ALA A 151 -4.69 -10.32 47.17
N THR A 152 -3.64 -10.89 46.58
CA THR A 152 -2.24 -10.76 47.07
C THR A 152 -1.19 -10.49 45.98
N ALA A 153 -1.61 -10.12 44.77
CA ALA A 153 -0.75 -9.31 43.92
C ALA A 153 -0.63 -7.93 44.59
N SER A 154 0.50 -7.67 45.26
CA SER A 154 0.84 -6.32 45.70
C SER A 154 0.84 -5.42 44.47
N GLN A 155 -0.20 -4.61 44.31
CA GLN A 155 -0.25 -3.55 43.32
C GLN A 155 0.80 -2.52 43.72
N ARG A 156 2.05 -2.79 43.32
CA ARG A 156 3.12 -1.82 43.23
C ARG A 156 2.67 -0.82 42.19
N THR A 157 1.93 0.19 42.64
CA THR A 157 1.44 1.30 41.83
C THR A 157 2.61 1.82 41.02
N LEU A 158 2.55 1.64 39.70
CA LEU A 158 3.57 2.15 38.81
C LEU A 158 3.70 3.66 39.09
N PRO A 159 4.92 4.19 39.30
CA PRO A 159 5.10 5.60 39.58
C PRO A 159 4.47 6.38 38.43
N ALA A 160 3.51 7.25 38.75
CA ALA A 160 2.72 7.91 37.72
C ALA A 160 3.65 8.59 36.70
N GLU A 161 3.50 8.26 35.42
CA GLU A 161 4.49 8.65 34.42
C GLU A 161 4.21 10.06 33.89
N ALA A 162 5.23 10.72 33.37
CA ALA A 162 5.14 12.05 32.76
C ALA A 162 5.27 11.94 31.25
N ALA A 163 4.16 12.18 30.54
CA ALA A 163 4.12 12.24 29.08
C ALA A 163 4.94 13.41 28.52
N CYS A 164 5.26 13.33 27.22
CA CYS A 164 5.98 14.38 26.51
C CYS A 164 5.25 15.73 26.60
N SER A 165 5.91 16.76 27.14
CA SER A 165 5.25 18.05 27.43
C SER A 165 5.44 19.10 26.34
N SER A 166 6.54 19.03 25.60
CA SER A 166 6.78 19.81 24.40
C SER A 166 7.75 19.08 23.47
N ILE A 167 7.68 19.40 22.18
CA ILE A 167 8.56 18.86 21.16
C ILE A 167 9.29 20.03 20.49
N SER A 168 10.60 19.91 20.36
CA SER A 168 11.40 20.78 19.52
C SER A 168 11.93 20.01 18.32
N VAL A 169 11.89 20.61 17.14
CA VAL A 169 12.52 20.07 15.94
C VAL A 169 13.71 20.94 15.54
N GLN A 170 14.85 20.32 15.26
CA GLN A 170 16.11 20.98 14.90
C GLN A 170 16.62 20.43 13.57
N SER A 171 17.24 21.26 12.74
CA SER A 171 17.94 20.80 11.53
C SER A 171 19.25 20.11 11.94
N VAL A 172 19.51 18.91 11.43
CA VAL A 172 20.83 18.25 11.53
C VAL A 172 21.63 18.58 10.27
N TRP A 173 21.11 18.18 9.11
CA TRP A 173 21.64 18.57 7.81
C TRP A 173 20.52 18.64 6.75
N ARG A 174 20.81 19.31 5.63
CA ARG A 174 19.99 19.28 4.42
C ARG A 174 20.88 19.15 3.18
N ARG A 175 20.45 18.38 2.20
CA ARG A 175 21.17 18.14 0.95
C ARG A 175 20.26 18.41 -0.25
N VAL A 176 20.70 19.28 -1.15
CA VAL A 176 19.95 19.70 -2.35
C VAL A 176 20.54 19.03 -3.59
N PHE A 177 19.67 18.46 -4.42
CA PHE A 177 19.99 17.82 -5.68
C PHE A 177 19.18 18.48 -6.83
N PRO A 178 19.81 19.36 -7.62
CA PRO A 178 19.17 19.98 -8.78
C PRO A 178 18.75 18.93 -9.82
N ARG A 179 17.61 19.16 -10.47
CA ARG A 179 16.99 18.33 -11.52
C ARG A 179 16.61 16.89 -11.14
N LEU A 180 16.80 16.51 -9.88
CA LEU A 180 16.35 15.21 -9.38
C LEU A 180 14.95 15.30 -8.77
N SER A 181 14.32 14.14 -8.68
CA SER A 181 13.06 13.88 -7.98
C SER A 181 13.15 12.51 -7.31
N THR A 182 12.30 12.21 -6.33
CA THR A 182 12.17 10.85 -5.79
C THR A 182 10.70 10.47 -5.67
N GLY A 183 10.41 9.19 -5.91
CA GLY A 183 9.08 8.61 -5.78
C GLY A 183 9.07 7.24 -5.08
N GLY A 184 10.23 6.78 -4.59
CA GLY A 184 10.38 5.56 -3.82
C GLY A 184 10.59 5.84 -2.32
N PRO A 185 10.56 4.79 -1.47
CA PRO A 185 10.88 4.94 -0.06
C PRO A 185 12.38 5.24 0.15
N LEU A 186 12.71 5.80 1.32
CA LEU A 186 14.09 5.84 1.80
C LEU A 186 14.37 4.58 2.64
N ARG A 187 15.59 4.04 2.56
CA ARG A 187 16.09 2.97 3.45
C ARG A 187 17.28 3.50 4.25
N LEU A 188 17.52 2.91 5.42
CA LEU A 188 18.75 3.15 6.18
C LEU A 188 19.60 1.90 6.22
N LEU A 189 20.89 2.07 5.98
CA LEU A 189 21.89 1.02 6.06
C LEU A 189 23.25 1.68 6.32
N ASP A 190 24.06 1.12 7.21
CA ASP A 190 25.43 1.59 7.46
C ASP A 190 26.34 0.99 6.39
N VAL A 191 26.57 1.72 5.30
CA VAL A 191 27.24 1.18 4.10
C VAL A 191 28.75 1.39 4.10
N ASN A 192 29.23 2.33 4.90
CA ASN A 192 30.66 2.60 5.12
C ASN A 192 31.21 1.94 6.40
N GLN A 193 30.34 1.31 7.21
CA GLN A 193 30.63 0.67 8.50
C GLN A 193 31.17 1.65 9.58
N ASP A 194 30.73 2.91 9.56
CA ASP A 194 31.12 3.93 10.54
C ASP A 194 30.28 3.93 11.84
N GLY A 195 29.20 3.14 11.89
CA GLY A 195 28.28 3.03 13.01
C GLY A 195 27.07 3.99 12.95
N VAL A 196 26.95 4.81 11.91
CA VAL A 196 25.82 5.71 11.65
C VAL A 196 25.11 5.27 10.37
N PRO A 197 23.86 4.75 10.45
CA PRO A 197 23.12 4.36 9.27
C PRO A 197 22.95 5.49 8.24
N ASP A 198 23.44 5.22 7.03
CA ASP A 198 23.39 6.04 5.83
C ASP A 198 22.03 5.98 5.16
N VAL A 199 21.76 6.93 4.27
CA VAL A 199 20.47 7.09 3.60
C VAL A 199 20.56 6.58 2.17
N ILE A 200 19.94 5.43 1.91
CA ILE A 200 19.72 4.94 0.55
C ILE A 200 18.48 5.62 -0.03
N LEU A 201 18.63 6.27 -1.18
CA LEU A 201 17.54 6.85 -1.95
C LEU A 201 17.57 6.44 -3.42
N THR A 202 16.38 6.25 -3.99
CA THR A 202 16.19 6.17 -5.45
C THR A 202 15.78 7.53 -5.99
N PHE A 203 16.29 7.93 -7.15
CA PHE A 203 15.94 9.19 -7.80
C PHE A 203 15.55 9.02 -9.28
N GLY A 204 14.73 9.94 -9.77
CA GLY A 204 14.38 10.12 -11.18
C GLY A 204 14.94 11.43 -11.73
N GLN A 205 15.47 11.39 -12.95
CA GLN A 205 15.85 12.55 -13.74
C GLN A 205 14.67 12.98 -14.62
N ASP A 206 14.25 14.23 -14.45
CA ASP A 206 13.04 14.80 -15.06
C ASP A 206 11.75 13.99 -14.81
N PHE A 207 10.59 14.55 -15.18
CA PHE A 207 9.33 13.80 -15.18
C PHE A 207 9.07 13.26 -16.60
N ASP A 208 8.53 12.05 -16.65
CA ASP A 208 8.05 11.32 -17.84
C ASP A 208 9.00 11.07 -19.03
N ARG A 209 10.30 11.36 -18.90
CA ARG A 209 11.31 10.82 -19.82
C ARG A 209 11.51 9.31 -19.61
N LEU A 210 10.90 8.52 -20.48
CA LEU A 210 11.19 7.10 -20.63
C LEU A 210 12.32 6.91 -21.64
N VAL A 211 13.41 6.30 -21.21
CA VAL A 211 14.57 6.01 -22.08
C VAL A 211 14.23 4.80 -22.96
N PRO A 212 14.68 4.74 -24.23
CA PRO A 212 14.56 3.55 -25.07
C PRO A 212 15.11 2.30 -24.39
N MET A 213 14.49 1.14 -24.62
CA MET A 213 15.01 -0.13 -24.13
C MET A 213 16.35 -0.43 -24.83
N GLY A 214 17.38 -0.77 -24.06
CA GLY A 214 18.73 -1.06 -24.57
C GLY A 214 19.81 -0.01 -24.29
N ALA A 215 19.47 1.14 -23.69
CA ALA A 215 20.51 2.01 -23.10
C ALA A 215 21.24 1.26 -21.97
N ASP A 216 22.55 1.50 -21.80
CA ASP A 216 23.29 1.03 -20.62
C ASP A 216 23.78 2.22 -19.78
N CYS A 217 23.24 2.35 -18.58
CA CYS A 217 23.56 3.44 -17.67
C CYS A 217 24.72 3.14 -16.73
N SER A 218 25.28 1.90 -16.75
CA SER A 218 26.50 1.59 -16.00
C SER A 218 27.77 2.12 -16.66
N ASP A 219 27.77 2.39 -17.97
CA ASP A 219 28.93 3.01 -18.60
C ASP A 219 29.07 4.48 -18.16
N SER A 220 30.27 4.82 -17.73
CA SER A 220 30.74 6.18 -17.47
C SER A 220 30.59 7.09 -18.71
N THR A 221 30.77 6.56 -19.93
CA THR A 221 30.72 7.32 -21.19
C THR A 221 29.29 7.68 -21.62
N THR A 222 28.29 6.92 -21.18
CA THR A 222 26.87 7.22 -21.43
C THR A 222 26.53 8.59 -20.85
N PRO A 223 26.07 9.57 -21.67
CA PRO A 223 25.69 10.89 -21.18
C PRO A 223 24.61 10.78 -20.10
N ALA A 224 24.75 11.51 -18.99
CA ALA A 224 23.80 11.43 -17.87
C ALA A 224 22.34 11.69 -18.29
N SER A 225 22.13 12.52 -19.32
CA SER A 225 20.83 12.82 -19.93
C SER A 225 20.21 11.66 -20.72
N ALA A 226 20.93 10.56 -20.94
CA ALA A 226 20.41 9.32 -21.51
C ALA A 226 19.85 8.35 -20.45
N CYS A 227 19.93 8.69 -19.15
CA CYS A 227 19.44 7.87 -18.03
C CYS A 227 18.24 8.52 -17.35
N ALA A 228 17.18 7.76 -17.03
CA ALA A 228 15.96 8.32 -16.41
C ALA A 228 15.99 8.37 -14.88
N GLY A 229 17.03 7.82 -14.23
CA GLY A 229 17.10 7.79 -12.77
C GLY A 229 18.40 7.20 -12.23
N GLY A 230 18.33 6.73 -10.98
CA GLY A 230 19.45 6.09 -10.29
C GLY A 230 19.16 5.76 -8.83
N ILE A 231 20.15 5.18 -8.18
CA ILE A 231 20.21 4.90 -6.74
C ILE A 231 21.46 5.55 -6.15
N GLU A 232 21.40 6.01 -4.90
CA GLU A 232 22.46 6.77 -4.23
C GLU A 232 22.46 6.49 -2.73
N ALA A 233 23.65 6.41 -2.14
CA ALA A 233 23.86 6.42 -0.69
C ALA A 233 24.36 7.78 -0.23
N LEU A 234 23.75 8.32 0.82
CA LEU A 234 24.20 9.54 1.50
C LEU A 234 24.65 9.22 2.91
N ASP A 235 25.87 9.64 3.24
CA ASP A 235 26.47 9.61 4.57
C ASP A 235 25.47 10.07 5.63
N GLY A 236 25.21 9.22 6.62
CA GLY A 236 24.17 9.42 7.62
C GLY A 236 24.46 10.65 8.49
N ALA A 237 25.73 10.89 8.82
CA ALA A 237 26.16 11.96 9.70
C ALA A 237 26.14 13.35 9.04
N THR A 238 26.41 13.44 7.74
CA THR A 238 26.72 14.68 7.02
C THR A 238 25.81 14.96 5.82
N GLY A 239 25.14 13.94 5.26
CA GLY A 239 24.34 14.03 4.04
C GLY A 239 25.17 14.16 2.75
N GLN A 240 26.47 13.86 2.78
CA GLN A 240 27.32 13.81 1.59
C GLN A 240 27.09 12.52 0.80
N THR A 241 27.27 12.56 -0.53
CA THR A 241 27.16 11.37 -1.37
C THR A 241 28.36 10.44 -1.11
N ILE A 242 28.11 9.19 -0.71
CA ILE A 242 29.12 8.13 -0.65
C ILE A 242 29.35 7.58 -2.06
N TRP A 243 28.28 7.09 -2.69
CA TRP A 243 28.27 6.61 -4.07
C TRP A 243 26.94 6.94 -4.76
N ARG A 244 26.95 6.94 -6.10
CA ARG A 244 25.75 7.14 -6.94
C ARG A 244 25.84 6.31 -8.22
N SER A 245 24.80 5.53 -8.49
CA SER A 245 24.67 4.71 -9.69
C SER A 245 23.49 5.15 -10.54
N ARG A 246 23.69 5.24 -11.86
CA ARG A 246 22.67 5.65 -12.83
C ARG A 246 21.88 4.44 -13.32
N LEU A 247 20.60 4.65 -13.59
CA LEU A 247 19.67 3.62 -14.05
C LEU A 247 18.94 4.05 -15.33
N GLU A 248 18.66 3.06 -16.16
CA GLU A 248 18.05 3.20 -17.48
C GLU A 248 16.65 3.81 -17.39
N GLN A 249 15.82 3.30 -16.48
CA GLN A 249 14.46 3.80 -16.23
C GLN A 249 14.34 4.43 -14.84
N ARG A 250 13.19 5.05 -14.56
CA ARG A 250 12.92 5.68 -13.26
C ARG A 250 12.60 4.61 -12.19
N PRO A 251 13.41 4.48 -11.13
CA PRO A 251 13.08 3.65 -9.97
C PRO A 251 11.88 4.20 -9.19
N MET A 252 11.12 3.29 -8.60
CA MET A 252 9.95 3.58 -7.74
C MET A 252 9.94 2.76 -6.45
N ALA A 253 10.77 1.72 -6.35
CA ALA A 253 10.85 0.83 -5.21
C ALA A 253 12.32 0.49 -4.90
N VAL A 254 12.62 0.37 -3.62
CA VAL A 254 13.91 -0.13 -3.12
C VAL A 254 13.70 -0.93 -1.83
N SER A 255 14.37 -2.07 -1.75
CA SER A 255 14.42 -2.98 -0.61
C SER A 255 15.89 -3.35 -0.38
N CYS A 256 16.38 -3.27 0.85
CA CYS A 256 17.78 -3.58 1.20
C CYS A 256 17.81 -4.54 2.39
N GLU A 257 17.26 -5.74 2.21
CA GLU A 257 16.86 -6.64 3.31
C GLU A 257 17.58 -8.01 3.28
N ALA A 258 18.43 -8.27 2.27
CA ALA A 258 19.20 -9.50 2.12
C ALA A 258 20.58 -9.21 1.53
N ASP A 259 21.60 -9.90 2.04
CA ASP A 259 22.95 -9.95 1.49
C ASP A 259 22.93 -10.87 0.25
N LEU A 260 23.30 -10.33 -0.92
CA LEU A 260 23.19 -11.03 -2.21
C LEU A 260 24.55 -11.43 -2.78
N ASN A 261 25.62 -10.70 -2.43
CA ASN A 261 27.00 -10.99 -2.82
C ASN A 261 27.76 -11.87 -1.78
N LYS A 262 27.19 -12.08 -0.58
CA LYS A 262 27.72 -12.80 0.59
C LYS A 262 28.90 -12.10 1.27
N ASP A 263 28.94 -10.76 1.26
CA ASP A 263 29.98 -9.95 1.90
C ASP A 263 29.70 -9.60 3.39
N GLY A 264 28.49 -9.87 3.88
CA GLY A 264 28.03 -9.58 5.24
C GLY A 264 27.18 -8.31 5.38
N LEU A 265 26.97 -7.54 4.31
CA LEU A 265 26.11 -6.36 4.25
C LEU A 265 24.86 -6.64 3.38
N PRO A 266 23.64 -6.24 3.80
CA PRO A 266 22.46 -6.33 2.96
C PRO A 266 22.53 -5.47 1.69
N ASP A 267 22.30 -6.07 0.53
CA ASP A 267 22.28 -5.41 -0.78
C ASP A 267 20.91 -4.86 -1.15
N CYS A 268 20.89 -3.91 -2.08
CA CYS A 268 19.68 -3.17 -2.46
C CYS A 268 19.10 -3.64 -3.81
N LEU A 269 17.90 -4.25 -3.76
CA LEU A 269 17.09 -4.56 -4.93
C LEU A 269 16.19 -3.38 -5.30
N VAL A 270 16.31 -2.91 -6.55
CA VAL A 270 15.62 -1.74 -7.10
C VAL A 270 14.60 -2.15 -8.17
N GLY A 271 13.36 -1.66 -8.01
CA GLY A 271 12.26 -1.84 -8.96
C GLY A 271 11.73 -0.51 -9.49
N GLY A 272 11.21 -0.49 -10.72
CA GLY A 272 10.64 0.71 -11.32
C GLY A 272 9.79 0.48 -12.56
N ARG A 273 9.40 1.58 -13.21
CA ARG A 273 8.66 1.57 -14.49
C ARG A 273 9.55 1.13 -15.65
N GLY A 274 8.93 0.85 -16.79
CA GLY A 274 9.66 0.55 -18.03
C GLY A 274 10.42 -0.76 -18.01
N GLY A 275 10.14 -1.66 -17.05
CA GLY A 275 10.83 -2.93 -16.87
C GLY A 275 12.07 -2.90 -15.98
N LEU A 276 12.33 -1.82 -15.22
CA LEU A 276 13.50 -1.77 -14.32
C LEU A 276 13.36 -2.75 -13.14
N LEU A 277 14.30 -3.69 -13.09
CA LEU A 277 14.57 -4.58 -11.97
C LEU A 277 16.07 -4.90 -11.93
N SER A 278 16.75 -4.57 -10.84
CA SER A 278 18.22 -4.73 -10.70
C SER A 278 18.67 -4.73 -9.25
N ALA A 279 19.64 -5.57 -8.89
CA ALA A 279 20.32 -5.54 -7.60
C ALA A 279 21.61 -4.72 -7.63
N HIS A 280 21.91 -4.06 -6.53
CA HIS A 280 23.09 -3.20 -6.34
C HIS A 280 23.74 -3.49 -4.99
N ASP A 281 25.05 -3.66 -5.05
CA ASP A 281 25.97 -3.72 -3.92
C ASP A 281 25.77 -2.48 -3.04
N ALA A 282 25.46 -2.67 -1.76
CA ALA A 282 25.12 -1.54 -0.90
C ALA A 282 26.35 -0.70 -0.47
N ALA A 283 27.53 -1.31 -0.35
CA ALA A 283 28.76 -0.64 0.05
C ALA A 283 29.30 0.30 -1.04
N THR A 284 29.18 -0.10 -2.30
CA THR A 284 29.81 0.55 -3.46
C THR A 284 28.83 1.14 -4.47
N GLY A 285 27.57 0.71 -4.44
CA GLY A 285 26.57 1.02 -5.47
C GLY A 285 26.76 0.24 -6.77
N ALA A 286 27.68 -0.71 -6.84
CA ALA A 286 27.94 -1.48 -8.05
C ALA A 286 26.74 -2.37 -8.41
N ARG A 287 26.37 -2.44 -9.69
CA ARG A 287 25.26 -3.28 -10.15
C ARG A 287 25.67 -4.75 -10.13
N LEU A 288 25.09 -5.54 -9.24
CA LEU A 288 25.29 -6.99 -9.15
C LEU A 288 24.65 -7.69 -10.37
N TRP A 289 23.39 -7.38 -10.65
CA TRP A 289 22.67 -7.91 -11.81
C TRP A 289 21.52 -6.98 -12.26
N ARG A 290 21.03 -7.19 -13.48
CA ARG A 290 19.77 -6.61 -13.97
C ARG A 290 18.94 -7.64 -14.71
N SER A 291 17.62 -7.57 -14.58
CA SER A 291 16.72 -8.31 -15.45
C SER A 291 16.73 -7.69 -16.85
N LEU A 292 16.96 -8.53 -17.87
CA LEU A 292 16.76 -8.16 -19.28
C LEU A 292 15.34 -8.49 -19.76
N VAL A 293 14.47 -9.03 -18.90
CA VAL A 293 13.14 -9.54 -19.27
C VAL A 293 12.11 -8.39 -19.35
N THR A 294 12.06 -7.76 -20.52
CA THR A 294 11.19 -6.61 -20.80
C THR A 294 9.80 -7.02 -21.31
N ARG A 295 8.99 -7.69 -20.48
CA ARG A 295 7.60 -8.06 -20.83
C ARG A 295 6.63 -6.86 -20.84
N GLY A 296 6.79 -5.94 -21.80
CA GLY A 296 5.84 -4.86 -22.09
C GLY A 296 5.83 -3.72 -21.08
N ARG A 297 7.00 -3.09 -20.84
CA ARG A 297 7.19 -1.85 -20.02
C ARG A 297 6.57 -1.84 -18.60
N LYS A 298 6.17 -2.98 -18.06
CA LYS A 298 5.54 -3.12 -16.73
C LYS A 298 6.36 -2.49 -15.61
N ALA A 299 5.67 -2.04 -14.57
CA ALA A 299 6.33 -1.63 -13.32
C ALA A 299 6.62 -2.82 -12.42
N TYR A 300 7.80 -2.80 -11.77
CA TYR A 300 8.15 -3.63 -10.63
C TYR A 300 7.99 -2.81 -9.33
N PHE A 301 7.35 -3.40 -8.33
CA PHE A 301 7.15 -2.82 -7.00
C PHE A 301 8.21 -3.33 -6.00
N THR A 302 8.10 -2.98 -4.72
CA THR A 302 9.02 -3.49 -3.68
C THR A 302 8.95 -5.01 -3.60
N ALA A 303 10.08 -5.68 -3.76
CA ALA A 303 10.21 -7.11 -3.58
C ALA A 303 10.03 -7.52 -2.10
N GLN A 304 9.73 -8.78 -1.86
CA GLN A 304 9.67 -9.36 -0.51
C GLN A 304 10.64 -10.53 -0.42
N PRO A 305 11.64 -10.50 0.48
CA PRO A 305 12.54 -11.64 0.66
C PRO A 305 11.77 -12.85 1.22
N ILE A 306 12.19 -14.03 0.80
CA ILE A 306 11.75 -15.33 1.31
C ILE A 306 12.98 -16.17 1.68
N GLY A 307 12.82 -17.48 1.86
CA GLY A 307 13.98 -18.38 1.96
C GLY A 307 14.64 -18.55 0.59
N ASP A 308 15.87 -19.06 0.60
CA ASP A 308 16.53 -19.65 -0.57
C ASP A 308 15.66 -20.81 -1.11
N VAL A 309 15.17 -20.71 -2.36
CA VAL A 309 14.31 -21.71 -3.01
C VAL A 309 15.04 -22.48 -4.11
N ASP A 310 15.99 -21.85 -4.81
CA ASP A 310 16.81 -22.52 -5.84
C ASP A 310 18.09 -23.20 -5.30
N VAL A 311 18.38 -23.03 -4.00
CA VAL A 311 19.45 -23.67 -3.22
C VAL A 311 20.85 -23.18 -3.62
N ASP A 312 20.97 -21.92 -4.06
CA ASP A 312 22.26 -21.25 -4.33
C ASP A 312 22.91 -20.62 -3.07
N GLY A 313 22.20 -20.63 -1.94
CA GLY A 313 22.61 -20.07 -0.66
C GLY A 313 22.42 -18.56 -0.54
N VAL A 314 21.68 -17.90 -1.43
CA VAL A 314 21.21 -16.50 -1.33
C VAL A 314 19.68 -16.49 -1.12
N PRO A 315 19.12 -15.57 -0.31
CA PRO A 315 17.66 -15.47 -0.15
C PRO A 315 16.95 -15.00 -1.43
N ASP A 316 15.90 -15.72 -1.83
CA ASP A 316 15.08 -15.39 -3.00
C ASP A 316 13.99 -14.35 -2.68
N PHE A 317 13.30 -13.89 -3.74
CA PHE A 317 12.28 -12.85 -3.63
C PHE A 317 10.95 -13.22 -4.30
N VAL A 318 9.85 -12.90 -3.62
CA VAL A 318 8.53 -12.80 -4.24
C VAL A 318 8.31 -11.38 -4.76
N GLN A 319 7.92 -11.28 -6.02
CA GLN A 319 7.79 -10.01 -6.74
C GLN A 319 6.46 -9.94 -7.50
N THR A 320 5.84 -8.75 -7.55
CA THR A 320 4.77 -8.45 -8.51
C THR A 320 5.29 -7.57 -9.63
N ARG A 321 4.87 -7.83 -10.88
CA ARG A 321 5.01 -6.86 -11.98
C ARG A 321 3.69 -6.68 -12.70
N GLY A 322 3.32 -5.45 -12.98
CA GLY A 322 2.00 -5.12 -13.49
C GLY A 322 1.74 -3.62 -13.45
N GLY A 323 0.72 -3.19 -14.20
CA GLY A 323 0.48 -1.77 -14.39
C GLY A 323 1.73 -1.04 -14.94
N GLY A 324 1.71 0.29 -14.89
CA GLY A 324 2.91 1.11 -15.12
C GLY A 324 3.51 1.09 -16.53
N GLY A 325 2.93 0.33 -17.46
CA GLY A 325 3.15 0.51 -18.90
C GLY A 325 2.72 1.92 -19.34
N ASP A 326 3.10 2.28 -20.54
CA ASP A 326 2.84 3.62 -21.07
C ASP A 326 1.33 3.83 -21.19
N ASP A 327 0.82 5.02 -20.86
CA ASP A 327 -0.62 5.38 -20.96
C ASP A 327 -1.15 5.35 -22.43
N LEU A 328 -0.36 4.83 -23.36
CA LEU A 328 -0.60 4.68 -24.80
C LEU A 328 -1.12 3.27 -25.18
N ASP A 329 -0.92 2.24 -24.36
CA ASP A 329 -1.31 0.86 -24.71
C ASP A 329 -2.84 0.64 -24.66
N GLU A 330 -3.37 -0.12 -25.62
CA GLU A 330 -4.82 -0.34 -25.75
C GLU A 330 -5.43 -1.28 -24.69
N LEU A 331 -4.62 -2.01 -23.93
CA LEU A 331 -5.03 -2.77 -22.75
C LEU A 331 -3.97 -2.64 -21.66
N PRO A 332 -4.34 -2.39 -20.39
CA PRO A 332 -3.35 -2.30 -19.32
C PRO A 332 -2.68 -3.67 -19.14
N PRO A 333 -1.35 -3.72 -18.91
CA PRO A 333 -0.64 -4.97 -18.82
C PRO A 333 -1.15 -5.84 -17.67
N LYS A 334 -1.51 -7.10 -18.01
CA LYS A 334 -1.92 -8.14 -17.06
C LYS A 334 -0.87 -8.27 -15.95
N GLY A 335 -1.32 -8.31 -14.71
CA GLY A 335 -0.45 -8.50 -13.55
C GLY A 335 0.16 -9.91 -13.54
N GLU A 336 1.39 -9.99 -13.07
CA GLU A 336 2.14 -11.22 -12.87
C GLU A 336 2.72 -11.26 -11.46
N LEU A 337 2.79 -12.47 -10.93
CA LEU A 337 3.46 -12.83 -9.68
C LEU A 337 4.67 -13.70 -10.04
N LEU A 338 5.81 -13.43 -9.42
CA LEU A 338 7.11 -14.02 -9.73
C LEU A 338 7.82 -14.49 -8.47
N LEU A 339 8.62 -15.53 -8.64
CA LEU A 339 9.78 -15.85 -7.83
C LEU A 339 11.02 -15.39 -8.59
N LEU A 340 11.95 -14.75 -7.89
CA LEU A 340 13.24 -14.29 -8.41
C LEU A 340 14.38 -14.87 -7.58
N SER A 341 15.37 -15.44 -8.26
CA SER A 341 16.66 -15.82 -7.68
C SER A 341 17.35 -14.59 -7.07
N GLY A 342 17.78 -14.67 -5.81
CA GLY A 342 18.48 -13.57 -5.14
C GLY A 342 19.84 -13.25 -5.76
N ALA A 343 20.65 -14.27 -6.05
CA ALA A 343 22.00 -14.09 -6.57
C ALA A 343 22.05 -13.63 -8.03
N THR A 344 21.05 -14.02 -8.84
CA THR A 344 21.11 -13.85 -10.31
C THR A 344 20.01 -12.95 -10.89
N GLY A 345 18.91 -12.74 -10.16
CA GLY A 345 17.70 -12.08 -10.69
C GLY A 345 16.93 -12.91 -11.72
N ALA A 346 17.24 -14.20 -11.88
CA ALA A 346 16.53 -15.11 -12.77
C ALA A 346 15.07 -15.33 -12.31
N GLU A 347 14.14 -15.45 -13.28
CA GLU A 347 12.74 -15.78 -13.00
C GLU A 347 12.57 -17.30 -12.80
N THR A 348 12.88 -17.79 -11.61
CA THR A 348 12.76 -19.22 -11.25
C THR A 348 11.32 -19.74 -11.40
N ALA A 349 10.31 -18.90 -11.15
CA ALA A 349 8.93 -19.17 -11.48
C ALA A 349 8.14 -17.87 -11.76
N TRP A 350 7.17 -17.90 -12.67
CA TRP A 350 6.26 -16.77 -12.88
C TRP A 350 4.90 -17.24 -13.41
N GLN A 351 3.89 -16.42 -13.22
CA GLN A 351 2.54 -16.66 -13.72
C GLN A 351 1.69 -15.37 -13.64
N TYR A 352 0.64 -15.30 -14.45
CA TYR A 352 -0.37 -14.25 -14.30
C TYR A 352 -1.10 -14.34 -12.95
N VAL A 353 -1.55 -13.19 -12.44
CA VAL A 353 -2.51 -13.14 -11.33
C VAL A 353 -3.86 -13.76 -11.75
N PRO A 354 -4.69 -14.23 -10.80
CA PRO A 354 -5.77 -15.19 -11.12
C PRO A 354 -6.87 -14.61 -12.01
N ASP A 355 -7.21 -13.33 -11.80
CA ASP A 355 -8.16 -12.56 -12.63
C ASP A 355 -7.52 -11.90 -13.86
N ARG A 356 -6.19 -12.06 -14.05
CA ARG A 356 -5.35 -11.39 -15.05
C ARG A 356 -5.44 -9.85 -15.03
N ARG A 357 -5.95 -9.24 -13.96
CA ARG A 357 -6.01 -7.77 -13.81
C ARG A 357 -4.61 -7.20 -13.54
N PRO A 358 -4.39 -5.90 -13.73
CA PRO A 358 -3.14 -5.26 -13.35
C PRO A 358 -2.89 -5.36 -11.83
N VAL A 359 -1.64 -5.16 -11.44
CA VAL A 359 -1.20 -5.05 -10.04
C VAL A 359 -0.50 -3.70 -9.89
N HIS A 360 -0.77 -2.99 -8.81
CA HIS A 360 -0.22 -1.66 -8.54
C HIS A 360 0.41 -1.54 -7.13
N LEU A 361 0.55 -2.66 -6.43
CA LEU A 361 1.07 -2.73 -5.07
C LEU A 361 2.12 -3.86 -4.96
N PRO A 362 3.09 -3.73 -4.05
CA PRO A 362 4.00 -4.82 -3.73
C PRO A 362 3.23 -6.03 -3.15
N PRO A 363 3.76 -7.26 -3.31
CA PRO A 363 3.28 -8.39 -2.52
C PRO A 363 3.67 -8.21 -1.05
N GLN A 364 3.08 -9.01 -0.17
CA GLN A 364 3.48 -9.13 1.24
C GLN A 364 3.52 -10.59 1.65
N ILE A 365 4.50 -10.97 2.48
CA ILE A 365 4.58 -12.31 3.05
C ILE A 365 3.89 -12.33 4.41
N VAL A 366 2.75 -13.00 4.48
CA VAL A 366 1.97 -13.15 5.72
C VAL A 366 2.24 -14.53 6.30
N ARG A 367 2.78 -14.57 7.53
CA ARG A 367 2.97 -15.81 8.29
C ARG A 367 1.69 -16.10 9.09
N LEU A 368 0.96 -17.15 8.71
CA LEU A 368 -0.20 -17.62 9.46
C LEU A 368 0.17 -18.92 10.18
N ALA A 369 0.17 -18.93 11.51
CA ALA A 369 0.58 -20.10 12.29
C ALA A 369 -0.33 -21.33 12.06
N ASP A 370 0.20 -22.37 11.42
CA ASP A 370 -0.44 -23.69 11.45
C ASP A 370 -0.47 -24.23 12.89
N ASN A 371 -1.43 -25.11 13.22
CA ASN A 371 -1.74 -25.56 14.59
C ASN A 371 -0.66 -26.46 15.22
N GLY A 372 0.54 -25.93 15.45
CA GLY A 372 1.68 -26.60 16.09
C GLY A 372 2.28 -27.78 15.31
N ARG A 373 2.02 -27.89 14.00
CA ARG A 373 2.36 -29.08 13.19
C ARG A 373 2.91 -28.81 11.78
N GLY A 374 3.21 -27.57 11.42
CA GLY A 374 3.76 -27.20 10.10
C GLY A 374 5.23 -26.80 10.19
N SER A 375 6.05 -27.23 9.21
CA SER A 375 7.36 -26.63 8.95
C SER A 375 7.21 -25.17 8.51
N ASP A 376 8.29 -24.40 8.59
CA ASP A 376 8.25 -22.92 8.53
C ASP A 376 7.54 -22.39 7.26
N ASP A 377 7.69 -23.06 6.12
CA ASP A 377 7.09 -22.67 4.84
C ASP A 377 5.62 -23.07 4.64
N GLY A 378 5.12 -24.04 5.41
CA GLY A 378 3.70 -24.41 5.41
C GLY A 378 2.79 -23.25 5.87
N SER A 379 3.34 -22.39 6.72
CA SER A 379 2.67 -21.23 7.33
C SER A 379 2.63 -19.98 6.45
N ARG A 380 3.55 -19.86 5.49
CA ARG A 380 3.79 -18.62 4.72
C ARG A 380 2.75 -18.45 3.61
N ARG A 381 2.25 -17.22 3.45
CA ARG A 381 1.28 -16.84 2.42
C ARG A 381 1.75 -15.61 1.65
N ILE A 382 1.47 -15.58 0.36
CA ILE A 382 1.66 -14.38 -0.48
C ILE A 382 0.33 -13.64 -0.51
N LEU A 383 0.30 -12.44 0.08
CA LEU A 383 -0.80 -11.48 -0.02
C LEU A 383 -0.51 -10.51 -1.17
N PHE A 384 -1.45 -10.32 -2.09
CA PHE A 384 -1.35 -9.29 -3.14
C PHE A 384 -2.74 -8.83 -3.60
N SER A 385 -2.83 -7.58 -4.04
CA SER A 385 -4.05 -6.99 -4.59
C SER A 385 -3.90 -6.74 -6.09
N THR A 386 -4.93 -7.11 -6.85
CA THR A 386 -5.11 -6.72 -8.24
C THR A 386 -6.07 -5.53 -8.33
N GLY A 387 -6.11 -4.86 -9.48
CA GLY A 387 -6.95 -3.68 -9.71
C GLY A 387 -6.23 -2.59 -10.51
N GLY A 388 -6.62 -1.34 -10.30
CA GLY A 388 -5.98 -0.15 -10.87
C GLY A 388 -6.94 1.04 -11.01
N ASP A 389 -6.39 2.24 -11.17
CA ASP A 389 -7.15 3.49 -11.29
C ASP A 389 -7.78 3.68 -12.68
N PHE A 390 -8.71 2.80 -13.06
CA PHE A 390 -9.41 2.86 -14.35
C PHE A 390 -10.75 3.61 -14.23
N GLU A 391 -10.92 4.68 -15.02
CA GLU A 391 -12.19 5.43 -15.13
C GLU A 391 -13.07 4.89 -16.27
N ASP A 392 -14.34 4.64 -15.93
CA ASP A 392 -15.52 4.43 -16.78
C ASP A 392 -15.45 3.44 -17.96
N GLY A 393 -16.14 2.31 -17.78
CA GLY A 393 -16.54 1.38 -18.84
C GLY A 393 -16.25 -0.07 -18.48
N ASP A 394 -15.03 -0.34 -18.04
CA ASP A 394 -14.60 -1.67 -17.62
C ASP A 394 -15.03 -1.93 -16.17
N ARG A 395 -16.27 -2.45 -15.98
CA ARG A 395 -16.91 -2.69 -14.66
C ARG A 395 -16.23 -3.80 -13.82
N GLN A 396 -15.04 -4.22 -14.19
CA GLN A 396 -14.38 -5.43 -13.71
C GLN A 396 -13.22 -5.04 -12.80
N GLY A 397 -13.58 -4.68 -11.56
CA GLY A 397 -12.61 -4.35 -10.51
C GLY A 397 -11.75 -5.53 -10.10
N GLY A 398 -10.63 -5.23 -9.45
CA GLY A 398 -9.70 -6.24 -8.93
C GLY A 398 -10.15 -6.87 -7.61
N ALA A 399 -9.26 -7.68 -7.06
CA ALA A 399 -9.47 -8.44 -5.84
C ALA A 399 -8.18 -8.64 -5.03
N LEU A 400 -8.35 -9.01 -3.76
CA LEU A 400 -7.28 -9.39 -2.85
C LEU A 400 -7.16 -10.91 -2.88
N TYR A 401 -5.92 -11.40 -2.97
CA TYR A 401 -5.60 -12.82 -2.99
C TYR A 401 -4.61 -13.17 -1.88
N LEU A 402 -4.76 -14.39 -1.36
CA LEU A 402 -3.87 -14.97 -0.37
C LEU A 402 -3.50 -16.39 -0.82
N LEU A 403 -2.28 -16.55 -1.34
CA LEU A 403 -1.78 -17.83 -1.85
C LEU A 403 -0.88 -18.50 -0.82
N ARG A 404 -0.81 -19.84 -0.81
CA ARG A 404 0.29 -20.54 -0.13
C ARG A 404 1.55 -20.42 -0.97
N LEU A 405 2.67 -20.01 -0.36
CA LEU A 405 3.97 -19.92 -1.04
C LEU A 405 4.30 -21.27 -1.71
N LYS A 406 4.27 -22.37 -0.95
CA LYS A 406 4.49 -23.73 -1.47
C LYS A 406 3.56 -24.14 -2.64
N THR A 407 2.31 -23.66 -2.70
CA THR A 407 1.41 -23.97 -3.83
C THR A 407 1.78 -23.19 -5.09
N PHE A 408 2.21 -21.94 -4.93
CA PHE A 408 2.77 -21.15 -6.05
C PHE A 408 4.03 -21.81 -6.61
N LEU A 409 4.91 -22.34 -5.75
CA LEU A 409 6.13 -23.05 -6.13
C LEU A 409 5.87 -24.39 -6.85
N LEU A 410 4.92 -25.20 -6.38
CA LEU A 410 4.84 -26.62 -6.78
C LEU A 410 3.79 -26.98 -7.84
N SER A 411 2.72 -26.20 -8.04
CA SER A 411 1.58 -26.67 -8.87
C SER A 411 1.08 -25.71 -9.94
N GLY A 412 1.60 -24.47 -10.00
CA GLY A 412 1.11 -23.44 -10.93
C GLY A 412 -0.38 -23.07 -10.74
N GLU A 413 -1.03 -23.57 -9.68
CA GLU A 413 -2.48 -23.52 -9.52
C GLU A 413 -3.02 -22.18 -9.04
N ALA A 414 -2.20 -21.15 -8.85
CA ALA A 414 -2.73 -19.87 -8.41
C ALA A 414 -3.68 -19.23 -9.46
N ALA A 415 -3.63 -19.61 -10.73
CA ALA A 415 -4.68 -19.29 -11.70
C ALA A 415 -6.10 -19.77 -11.28
N LYS A 416 -6.19 -20.78 -10.40
CA LYS A 416 -7.43 -21.32 -9.82
C LYS A 416 -7.77 -20.70 -8.45
N ALA A 417 -6.96 -19.77 -7.95
CA ALA A 417 -7.15 -19.18 -6.63
C ALA A 417 -8.38 -18.25 -6.61
N ALA A 418 -9.25 -18.47 -5.63
CA ALA A 418 -10.40 -17.60 -5.42
C ALA A 418 -9.98 -16.35 -4.62
N PRO A 419 -10.59 -15.19 -4.89
CA PRO A 419 -10.29 -13.96 -4.18
C PRO A 419 -10.80 -14.01 -2.74
N VAL A 420 -9.96 -13.59 -1.78
CA VAL A 420 -10.34 -13.51 -0.37
C VAL A 420 -11.24 -12.31 -0.08
N ILE A 421 -11.07 -11.22 -0.84
CA ILE A 421 -11.90 -10.00 -0.86
C ILE A 421 -12.03 -9.53 -2.31
N SER A 422 -13.24 -9.17 -2.75
CA SER A 422 -13.53 -8.68 -4.11
C SER A 422 -14.76 -7.78 -4.11
N GLY A 423 -14.91 -6.92 -5.13
CA GLY A 423 -16.13 -6.09 -5.29
C GLY A 423 -16.26 -4.91 -4.32
N VAL A 424 -15.16 -4.53 -3.66
CA VAL A 424 -15.07 -3.40 -2.72
C VAL A 424 -15.15 -2.05 -3.44
N SER A 425 -14.52 -1.96 -4.61
CA SER A 425 -14.55 -0.83 -5.54
C SER A 425 -14.30 -1.32 -6.97
N HIS A 426 -14.72 -0.55 -7.97
CA HIS A 426 -14.46 -0.82 -9.40
C HIS A 426 -12.97 -0.72 -9.76
N LYS A 427 -12.15 -0.14 -8.88
CA LYS A 427 -10.68 -0.06 -9.00
C LYS A 427 -9.94 -1.24 -8.36
N GLY A 428 -10.64 -2.19 -7.74
CA GLY A 428 -10.04 -3.18 -6.84
C GLY A 428 -10.13 -2.77 -5.36
N PRO A 429 -9.69 -3.63 -4.41
CA PRO A 429 -9.98 -3.42 -3.00
C PRO A 429 -9.03 -2.43 -2.32
N LEU A 430 -7.71 -2.58 -2.49
CA LEU A 430 -6.72 -1.84 -1.71
C LEU A 430 -6.17 -0.62 -2.46
N GLY A 431 -5.99 0.50 -1.75
CA GLY A 431 -5.30 1.68 -2.27
C GLY A 431 -3.84 1.78 -1.83
N GLY A 432 -3.44 1.06 -0.79
CA GLY A 432 -2.07 0.90 -0.32
C GLY A 432 -1.82 -0.52 0.21
N PRO A 433 -0.57 -0.87 0.58
CA PRO A 433 -0.27 -2.14 1.23
C PRO A 433 -1.09 -2.35 2.51
N ALA A 434 -1.33 -3.61 2.88
CA ALA A 434 -1.94 -3.96 4.14
C ALA A 434 -0.97 -3.69 5.30
N THR A 435 -1.51 -3.26 6.44
CA THR A 435 -0.78 -3.29 7.71
C THR A 435 -1.12 -4.60 8.42
N LEU A 436 -0.09 -5.33 8.87
CA LEU A 436 -0.22 -6.58 9.61
C LEU A 436 0.06 -6.27 11.09
N ALA A 437 -0.92 -6.51 11.95
CA ALA A 437 -0.76 -6.29 13.39
C ALA A 437 -1.68 -7.25 14.17
N ASP A 438 -1.20 -7.77 15.29
CA ASP A 438 -2.01 -8.55 16.22
C ASP A 438 -2.86 -7.59 17.06
N LEU A 439 -4.19 -7.68 16.91
CA LEU A 439 -5.18 -6.84 17.59
C LEU A 439 -5.86 -7.56 18.77
N ASN A 440 -5.65 -8.87 18.91
CA ASN A 440 -6.43 -9.74 19.80
C ASN A 440 -5.57 -10.46 20.87
N SER A 441 -4.24 -10.35 20.76
CA SER A 441 -3.19 -10.99 21.57
C SER A 441 -3.04 -12.51 21.40
N ASP A 442 -3.43 -13.11 20.27
CA ASP A 442 -3.19 -14.52 19.93
C ASP A 442 -1.86 -14.79 19.21
N SER A 443 -1.00 -13.76 19.06
CA SER A 443 0.27 -13.79 18.35
C SER A 443 0.14 -14.05 16.84
N ARG A 444 -1.02 -13.79 16.23
CA ARG A 444 -1.26 -13.81 14.79
C ARG A 444 -1.67 -12.42 14.32
N PRO A 445 -1.18 -11.92 13.18
CA PRO A 445 -1.60 -10.62 12.68
C PRO A 445 -2.98 -10.70 12.00
N GLU A 446 -3.87 -9.78 12.36
CA GLU A 446 -4.95 -9.36 11.47
C GLU A 446 -4.41 -8.62 10.24
N LEU A 447 -5.20 -8.58 9.16
CA LEU A 447 -4.97 -7.68 8.04
C LEU A 447 -5.77 -6.39 8.24
N ILE A 448 -5.09 -5.25 8.37
CA ILE A 448 -5.72 -3.94 8.40
C ILE A 448 -5.56 -3.28 7.02
N LEU A 449 -6.70 -3.10 6.35
CA LEU A 449 -6.78 -2.88 4.91
C LEU A 449 -7.24 -1.44 4.56
N PRO A 450 -6.41 -0.63 3.88
CA PRO A 450 -6.82 0.67 3.35
C PRO A 450 -7.62 0.52 2.05
N LEU A 451 -8.95 0.72 2.10
CA LEU A 451 -9.85 0.40 0.98
C LEU A 451 -10.14 1.59 0.04
N LEU A 452 -10.19 1.31 -1.27
CA LEU A 452 -10.54 2.26 -2.35
C LEU A 452 -12.03 2.66 -2.42
N ASN A 453 -12.80 2.39 -1.36
CA ASN A 453 -14.14 2.95 -1.17
C ASN A 453 -14.21 3.93 0.02
N GLY A 454 -13.04 4.28 0.61
CA GLY A 454 -12.96 5.26 1.69
C GLY A 454 -13.19 4.68 3.08
N SER A 455 -12.98 3.38 3.24
CA SER A 455 -13.07 2.68 4.52
C SER A 455 -11.75 2.00 4.88
N VAL A 456 -11.57 1.71 6.16
CA VAL A 456 -10.52 0.85 6.69
C VAL A 456 -11.18 -0.37 7.31
N MET A 457 -10.62 -1.56 7.09
CA MET A 457 -11.18 -2.81 7.59
C MET A 457 -10.10 -3.66 8.24
N ALA A 458 -10.33 -4.07 9.49
CA ALA A 458 -9.55 -5.13 10.13
C ALA A 458 -10.20 -6.49 9.84
N ALA A 459 -9.45 -7.38 9.19
CA ALA A 459 -9.88 -8.70 8.78
C ALA A 459 -9.09 -9.78 9.51
N ASP A 460 -9.81 -10.65 10.20
CA ASP A 460 -9.29 -11.91 10.71
C ASP A 460 -9.09 -12.88 9.53
N VAL A 461 -7.86 -13.38 9.40
CA VAL A 461 -7.44 -14.34 8.38
C VAL A 461 -7.07 -15.71 8.96
N THR A 462 -7.22 -15.90 10.27
CA THR A 462 -6.93 -17.15 10.99
C THR A 462 -7.86 -18.29 10.60
N HIS A 463 -8.98 -17.99 9.92
CA HIS A 463 -9.89 -19.00 9.37
C HIS A 463 -9.56 -19.45 7.92
N LEU A 464 -8.58 -18.83 7.25
CA LEU A 464 -8.24 -19.10 5.84
C LEU A 464 -7.28 -20.29 5.62
N PHE A 465 -7.09 -21.16 6.62
CA PHE A 465 -6.27 -22.37 6.46
C PHE A 465 -7.00 -23.55 5.79
N GLY A 466 -8.33 -23.60 5.94
CA GLY A 466 -9.16 -24.73 5.49
C GLY A 466 -9.70 -24.59 4.06
N SER A 467 -10.85 -25.22 3.79
CA SER A 467 -11.59 -25.08 2.52
C SER A 467 -12.21 -23.69 2.31
N GLN A 468 -12.10 -22.79 3.29
CA GLN A 468 -12.61 -21.42 3.22
C GLN A 468 -11.71 -20.54 2.36
N ARG A 469 -12.31 -19.87 1.37
CA ARG A 469 -11.59 -19.06 0.37
C ARG A 469 -11.93 -17.57 0.41
N ARG A 470 -12.64 -17.10 1.44
CA ARG A 470 -13.09 -15.70 1.62
C ARG A 470 -13.06 -15.29 3.09
N VAL A 471 -12.73 -14.03 3.34
CA VAL A 471 -12.93 -13.41 4.65
C VAL A 471 -14.44 -13.42 4.95
N ARG A 472 -14.81 -13.88 6.16
CA ARG A 472 -16.20 -13.97 6.64
C ARG A 472 -16.42 -13.18 7.93
N SER A 473 -15.43 -13.16 8.81
CA SER A 473 -15.33 -12.31 9.99
C SER A 473 -14.53 -11.04 9.64
N THR A 474 -15.12 -9.87 9.84
CA THR A 474 -14.38 -8.62 10.03
C THR A 474 -14.28 -8.37 11.53
N VAL A 475 -13.11 -8.02 12.05
CA VAL A 475 -12.97 -7.59 13.45
C VAL A 475 -13.69 -6.26 13.62
N TRP A 476 -13.42 -5.31 12.73
CA TRP A 476 -14.17 -4.07 12.59
C TRP A 476 -14.03 -3.48 11.19
N ARG A 477 -14.91 -2.53 10.86
CA ARG A 477 -14.82 -1.69 9.66
C ARG A 477 -15.17 -0.24 10.02
N ALA A 478 -14.36 0.68 9.53
CA ALA A 478 -14.44 2.10 9.80
C ALA A 478 -14.57 2.89 8.49
N ASP A 479 -15.72 3.52 8.26
CA ASP A 479 -15.90 4.47 7.16
C ASP A 479 -15.52 5.90 7.62
N LEU A 480 -15.13 6.78 6.67
CA LEU A 480 -14.77 8.18 6.98
C LEU A 480 -15.95 8.94 7.65
N PRO A 481 -15.76 9.66 8.77
CA PRO A 481 -16.83 10.37 9.46
C PRO A 481 -17.59 11.39 8.61
N GLY A 482 -18.89 11.49 8.87
CA GLY A 482 -19.79 12.43 8.20
C GLY A 482 -20.30 11.97 6.83
N SER A 483 -20.24 10.67 6.52
CA SER A 483 -20.81 10.05 5.31
C SER A 483 -20.31 10.68 4.00
N VAL A 484 -19.04 11.08 3.98
CA VAL A 484 -18.39 11.76 2.85
C VAL A 484 -18.20 10.77 1.69
N LYS A 485 -19.02 10.91 0.64
CA LYS A 485 -18.91 10.11 -0.60
C LYS A 485 -17.66 10.49 -1.40
N GLY A 486 -17.07 9.52 -2.10
CA GLY A 486 -15.85 9.74 -2.90
C GLY A 486 -14.58 9.86 -2.06
N ALA A 487 -14.53 9.21 -0.89
CA ALA A 487 -13.29 9.03 -0.16
C ALA A 487 -12.55 7.77 -0.66
N GLU A 488 -11.21 7.81 -0.66
CA GLU A 488 -10.33 6.68 -0.94
C GLU A 488 -9.18 6.68 0.08
N VAL A 489 -8.77 5.51 0.60
CA VAL A 489 -7.55 5.37 1.41
C VAL A 489 -6.42 4.87 0.52
N ARG A 490 -5.45 5.73 0.25
CA ARG A 490 -4.51 5.63 -0.89
C ARG A 490 -3.07 5.29 -0.53
N TRP A 491 -2.78 5.13 0.75
CA TRP A 491 -1.45 4.90 1.28
C TRP A 491 -1.49 3.82 2.36
N ALA A 492 -0.33 3.28 2.74
CA ALA A 492 -0.25 2.42 3.91
C ALA A 492 -0.69 3.21 5.16
N LEU A 493 -1.20 2.51 6.16
CA LEU A 493 -1.51 3.11 7.46
C LEU A 493 -0.24 3.19 8.32
N ALA A 494 -0.26 4.01 9.36
CA ALA A 494 0.74 3.92 10.43
C ALA A 494 0.08 3.30 11.66
N PRO A 495 0.49 2.08 12.06
CA PRO A 495 0.15 1.50 13.35
C PRO A 495 0.99 2.11 14.47
N GLY A 496 0.39 2.38 15.64
CA GLY A 496 1.08 2.93 16.81
C GLY A 496 0.20 2.96 18.05
N PHE A 497 0.81 2.96 19.24
CA PHE A 497 0.08 2.86 20.51
C PHE A 497 -0.35 4.26 21.00
N PHE A 498 -1.60 4.64 20.72
CA PHE A 498 -2.15 5.99 20.94
C PHE A 498 -3.24 6.01 22.05
N SER A 499 -4.00 4.92 22.17
CA SER A 499 -4.93 4.55 23.24
C SER A 499 -4.17 4.23 24.54
N GLN A 500 -4.87 3.99 25.66
CA GLN A 500 -4.23 3.50 26.89
C GLN A 500 -4.33 1.97 27.02
N ASP A 501 -4.20 1.25 25.90
CA ASP A 501 -4.21 -0.21 25.85
C ASP A 501 -3.09 -0.76 24.95
N ARG A 502 -2.98 -2.09 24.89
CA ARG A 502 -1.93 -2.80 24.15
C ARG A 502 -2.36 -3.23 22.75
N VAL A 503 -3.42 -2.62 22.20
CA VAL A 503 -3.85 -2.82 20.81
C VAL A 503 -3.33 -1.63 19.99
N PRO A 504 -2.63 -1.87 18.86
CA PRO A 504 -2.10 -0.78 18.06
C PRO A 504 -3.23 -0.04 17.30
N ASP A 505 -3.24 1.29 17.41
CA ASP A 505 -4.15 2.19 16.71
C ASP A 505 -3.61 2.60 15.33
N PHE A 506 -4.48 3.11 14.46
CA PHE A 506 -4.14 3.37 13.06
C PHE A 506 -4.33 4.83 12.67
N PHE A 507 -3.25 5.49 12.23
CA PHE A 507 -3.34 6.76 11.54
C PHE A 507 -3.75 6.56 10.07
N VAL A 508 -4.79 7.27 9.63
CA VAL A 508 -5.37 7.14 8.29
C VAL A 508 -5.38 8.47 7.56
N GLN A 509 -4.85 8.49 6.34
CA GLN A 509 -4.96 9.60 5.39
C GLN A 509 -6.03 9.28 4.35
N TYR A 510 -7.12 10.05 4.32
CA TYR A 510 -8.18 9.92 3.31
C TYR A 510 -8.03 10.99 2.24
N CYS A 511 -8.06 10.55 1.00
CA CYS A 511 -8.25 11.37 -0.18
C CYS A 511 -9.75 11.55 -0.47
N VAL A 512 -10.25 12.78 -0.57
CA VAL A 512 -11.68 13.05 -0.85
C VAL A 512 -11.84 13.73 -2.21
N GLY A 513 -12.57 13.12 -3.15
CA GLY A 513 -12.79 13.67 -4.49
C GLY A 513 -13.48 12.71 -5.47
N PRO A 514 -13.41 12.99 -6.78
CA PRO A 514 -13.87 12.05 -7.81
C PRO A 514 -13.03 10.76 -7.87
N GLY A 515 -11.78 10.79 -7.38
CA GLY A 515 -10.84 9.67 -7.41
C GLY A 515 -9.52 10.08 -8.06
N TYR A 516 -8.51 9.21 -8.03
CA TYR A 516 -7.30 9.42 -8.82
C TYR A 516 -7.66 9.62 -10.30
N PRO A 517 -7.09 10.63 -11.00
CA PRO A 517 -5.89 11.39 -10.62
C PRO A 517 -6.10 12.68 -9.81
N VAL A 518 -7.33 13.03 -9.39
CA VAL A 518 -7.62 14.33 -8.75
C VAL A 518 -8.53 14.18 -7.52
N TYR A 519 -7.98 14.50 -6.36
CA TYR A 519 -8.72 14.68 -5.11
C TYR A 519 -8.85 16.17 -4.77
N ARG A 520 -9.94 16.53 -4.10
CA ARG A 520 -10.30 17.92 -3.76
C ARG A 520 -9.80 18.36 -2.39
N SER A 521 -9.64 17.42 -1.46
CA SER A 521 -9.21 17.68 -0.10
C SER A 521 -8.69 16.41 0.58
N GLN A 522 -8.08 16.58 1.76
CA GLN A 522 -7.61 15.50 2.63
C GLN A 522 -8.33 15.53 3.98
N ARG A 523 -8.57 14.35 4.57
CA ARG A 523 -9.00 14.16 5.97
C ARG A 523 -8.02 13.22 6.66
N PHE A 524 -7.81 13.43 7.95
CA PHE A 524 -6.86 12.66 8.75
C PHE A 524 -7.51 12.27 10.08
N VAL A 525 -7.43 10.99 10.44
CA VAL A 525 -7.97 10.47 11.71
C VAL A 525 -7.02 9.45 12.32
N VAL A 526 -7.17 9.23 13.63
CA VAL A 526 -6.66 8.06 14.35
C VAL A 526 -7.84 7.15 14.66
N LEU A 527 -7.78 5.89 14.22
CA LEU A 527 -8.74 4.83 14.51
C LEU A 527 -8.24 3.96 15.67
N ASP A 528 -9.15 3.67 16.59
CA ASP A 528 -9.00 2.72 17.68
C ASP A 528 -8.71 1.32 17.14
N GLY A 529 -7.60 0.71 17.59
CA GLY A 529 -7.17 -0.59 17.10
C GLY A 529 -8.13 -1.74 17.40
N SER A 530 -8.89 -1.64 18.50
CA SER A 530 -9.78 -2.70 18.97
C SER A 530 -11.21 -2.62 18.39
N THR A 531 -11.67 -1.41 18.06
CA THR A 531 -13.06 -1.14 17.65
C THR A 531 -13.22 -0.46 16.29
N GLY A 532 -12.14 0.07 15.70
CA GLY A 532 -12.18 0.88 14.48
C GLY A 532 -12.83 2.26 14.66
N ARG A 533 -13.15 2.68 15.90
CA ARG A 533 -13.77 3.98 16.16
C ARG A 533 -12.76 5.12 16.05
N VAL A 534 -13.19 6.29 15.59
CA VAL A 534 -12.30 7.46 15.56
C VAL A 534 -12.01 7.95 16.99
N ILE A 535 -10.74 7.92 17.40
CA ILE A 535 -10.25 8.48 18.66
C ILE A 535 -9.96 9.98 18.50
N LYS A 536 -9.37 10.38 17.36
CA LYS A 536 -8.97 11.76 17.08
C LYS A 536 -9.15 12.08 15.62
N GLU A 537 -9.81 13.20 15.33
CA GLU A 537 -9.80 13.83 14.01
C GLU A 537 -8.88 15.06 14.02
N LEU A 538 -8.18 15.30 12.92
CA LEU A 538 -7.30 16.46 12.74
C LEU A 538 -7.86 17.45 11.70
N PRO A 539 -7.39 18.71 11.70
CA PRO A 539 -7.86 19.71 10.75
C PRO A 539 -7.69 19.27 9.29
N PRO A 540 -8.75 19.39 8.45
CA PRO A 540 -8.68 19.02 7.04
C PRO A 540 -7.64 19.84 6.28
N ALA A 541 -7.22 19.31 5.13
CA ALA A 541 -6.42 20.03 4.15
C ALA A 541 -7.27 20.37 2.92
N GLU A 542 -7.27 21.63 2.48
CA GLU A 542 -8.11 22.12 1.38
C GLU A 542 -7.39 22.15 0.01
N ALA A 543 -6.13 21.75 -0.04
CA ALA A 543 -5.43 21.62 -1.31
C ALA A 543 -5.94 20.39 -2.08
N ALA A 544 -6.11 20.57 -3.39
CA ALA A 544 -6.29 19.44 -4.29
C ALA A 544 -5.01 18.59 -4.32
N VAL A 545 -5.15 17.27 -4.23
CA VAL A 545 -4.05 16.30 -4.27
C VAL A 545 -4.21 15.45 -5.53
N GLY A 546 -3.14 15.22 -6.27
CA GLY A 546 -3.19 14.44 -7.50
C GLY A 546 -1.85 13.77 -7.81
N ILE A 547 -1.64 13.35 -9.07
CA ILE A 547 -0.41 12.64 -9.52
C ILE A 547 0.88 13.31 -9.04
N ALA A 548 0.93 14.66 -9.10
CA ALA A 548 2.08 15.46 -8.73
C ALA A 548 2.11 15.91 -7.24
N GLY A 549 1.15 15.45 -6.44
CA GLY A 549 1.07 15.70 -4.99
C GLY A 549 1.22 14.40 -4.19
N SER A 550 2.16 13.54 -4.60
CA SER A 550 2.43 12.30 -3.86
C SER A 550 3.00 12.66 -2.49
N LEU A 551 2.15 12.55 -1.48
CA LEU A 551 2.53 12.58 -0.07
C LEU A 551 2.72 11.13 0.39
N GLY A 552 3.83 10.81 1.05
CA GLY A 552 4.07 9.44 1.48
C GLY A 552 3.15 8.94 2.61
N SER A 553 3.24 7.63 2.87
CA SER A 553 2.54 6.98 3.99
C SER A 553 3.01 7.54 5.34
N PRO A 554 2.17 7.65 6.38
CA PRO A 554 2.59 8.08 7.72
C PRO A 554 3.62 7.13 8.37
N LEU A 555 4.37 7.62 9.37
CA LEU A 555 5.26 6.85 10.25
C LEU A 555 4.83 6.95 11.72
N THR A 556 5.41 6.11 12.58
CA THR A 556 5.22 6.15 14.03
C THR A 556 6.54 6.35 14.76
N VAL A 557 6.61 7.40 15.59
CA VAL A 557 7.65 7.58 16.61
C VAL A 557 7.15 6.93 17.90
N SER A 558 7.69 5.77 18.23
CA SER A 558 7.33 4.99 19.42
C SER A 558 8.00 5.52 20.69
N PHE A 559 7.27 5.42 21.80
CA PHE A 559 7.68 5.88 23.13
C PHE A 559 7.72 4.75 24.17
N GLU A 560 8.42 4.99 25.27
CA GLU A 560 8.21 4.24 26.51
C GLU A 560 6.77 4.41 27.01
N GLY A 561 6.24 3.35 27.64
CA GLY A 561 4.87 3.34 28.17
C GLY A 561 3.83 3.04 27.08
N VAL A 562 2.56 3.23 27.44
CA VAL A 562 1.40 2.96 26.58
C VAL A 562 0.72 4.27 26.19
N GLY A 563 0.24 4.38 24.95
CA GLY A 563 -0.53 5.54 24.49
C GLY A 563 0.23 6.84 24.33
N GLN A 564 1.52 6.74 24.07
CA GLN A 564 2.44 7.87 23.92
C GLN A 564 2.99 8.02 22.50
N ASP A 565 2.75 7.05 21.61
CA ASP A 565 3.30 7.07 20.26
C ASP A 565 2.79 8.30 19.49
N LEU A 566 3.66 8.84 18.64
CA LEU A 566 3.36 9.97 17.78
C LEU A 566 3.33 9.53 16.33
N PHE A 567 2.32 9.96 15.58
CA PHE A 567 2.30 9.79 14.13
C PHE A 567 2.97 10.98 13.45
N LEU A 568 3.83 10.69 12.49
CA LEU A 568 4.49 11.66 11.62
C LEU A 568 3.84 11.56 10.23
N HIS A 569 3.13 12.60 9.81
CA HIS A 569 2.34 12.55 8.57
C HIS A 569 2.47 13.82 7.71
N TRP A 570 2.30 13.64 6.41
CA TRP A 570 2.24 14.75 5.46
C TRP A 570 0.85 15.39 5.40
N ARG A 571 0.82 16.69 5.12
CA ARG A 571 -0.37 17.50 4.89
C ARG A 571 -0.08 18.52 3.79
N LEU A 572 -0.95 18.64 2.79
CA LEU A 572 -0.84 19.66 1.74
C LEU A 572 -1.96 20.71 1.92
N ASP A 573 -1.62 21.97 2.17
CA ASP A 573 -2.62 23.03 2.40
C ASP A 573 -2.23 24.36 1.77
N CYS A 574 -3.22 25.14 1.30
CA CYS A 574 -2.98 26.35 0.52
C CYS A 574 -2.33 27.47 1.37
N ARG A 575 -1.31 28.15 0.83
CA ARG A 575 -0.49 29.14 1.57
C ARG A 575 -1.24 30.38 2.06
N ARG A 576 -2.33 30.79 1.39
CA ARG A 576 -3.17 31.95 1.78
C ARG A 576 -4.64 31.65 1.50
N ARG A 577 -5.51 31.84 2.49
CA ARG A 577 -6.96 31.68 2.38
C ARG A 577 -7.63 33.06 2.27
N ARG A 578 -7.78 33.59 1.06
CA ARG A 578 -8.79 34.63 0.77
C ARG A 578 -10.00 33.94 0.16
N ALA A 579 -11.18 34.15 0.73
CA ALA A 579 -12.41 33.58 0.19
C ALA A 579 -12.62 34.04 -1.26
N SER A 580 -12.97 33.11 -2.14
CA SER A 580 -13.35 33.37 -3.51
C SER A 580 -14.62 32.58 -3.83
N GLY A 581 -15.37 33.02 -4.85
CA GLY A 581 -16.48 32.23 -5.42
C GLY A 581 -16.02 31.06 -6.29
N ALA A 582 -14.71 30.75 -6.36
CA ALA A 582 -14.20 29.72 -7.25
C ALA A 582 -14.52 28.31 -6.76
N ALA A 583 -14.86 27.42 -7.70
CA ALA A 583 -15.34 26.08 -7.39
C ALA A 583 -14.31 25.23 -6.62
N LYS A 584 -14.76 24.52 -5.57
CA LYS A 584 -13.93 23.81 -4.58
C LYS A 584 -12.99 22.69 -5.11
N TRP A 585 -13.12 22.30 -6.38
CA TRP A 585 -12.31 21.26 -7.03
C TRP A 585 -11.05 21.80 -7.72
N LEU A 586 -10.92 23.12 -7.83
CA LEU A 586 -9.78 23.78 -8.44
C LEU A 586 -8.54 23.77 -7.51
N PRO A 587 -7.32 23.62 -8.05
CA PRO A 587 -6.09 23.69 -7.25
C PRO A 587 -5.93 25.06 -6.57
N CYS A 588 -5.11 25.12 -5.52
CA CYS A 588 -4.96 26.33 -4.67
C CYS A 588 -4.77 27.62 -5.48
N TRP A 589 -3.97 27.61 -6.56
CA TRP A 589 -3.72 28.80 -7.36
C TRP A 589 -4.98 29.28 -8.12
N ARG A 590 -5.77 28.37 -8.69
CA ARG A 590 -7.05 28.72 -9.34
C ARG A 590 -8.15 29.08 -8.34
N ARG A 591 -8.13 28.47 -7.15
CA ARG A 591 -9.17 28.68 -6.13
C ARG A 591 -8.93 29.92 -5.28
N PHE A 592 -7.69 30.22 -4.91
CA PHE A 592 -7.35 31.24 -3.92
C PHE A 592 -6.29 32.25 -4.38
N ASN A 593 -5.81 32.15 -5.63
CA ASN A 593 -4.62 32.86 -6.12
C ASN A 593 -3.41 32.69 -5.17
N ALA A 594 -3.20 31.45 -4.71
CA ALA A 594 -2.17 31.09 -3.75
C ALA A 594 -1.64 29.68 -4.02
N ASN A 595 -0.34 29.46 -3.90
CA ASN A 595 0.26 28.15 -4.14
C ASN A 595 -0.08 27.16 -3.00
N SER A 596 0.12 25.87 -3.27
CA SER A 596 0.10 24.84 -2.24
C SER A 596 1.33 24.97 -1.31
N ALA A 597 1.34 24.25 -0.19
CA ALA A 597 2.52 24.07 0.65
C ALA A 597 2.45 22.75 1.39
N ALA A 598 3.54 21.98 1.37
CA ALA A 598 3.68 20.75 2.13
C ALA A 598 4.10 21.04 3.59
N GLN A 599 3.48 20.32 4.52
CA GLN A 599 3.83 20.28 5.94
C GLN A 599 4.03 18.82 6.37
N LEU A 600 5.09 18.53 7.13
CA LEU A 600 5.28 17.26 7.83
C LEU A 600 4.98 17.51 9.31
N LEU A 601 3.95 16.87 9.84
CA LEU A 601 3.38 17.15 11.16
C LEU A 601 3.50 15.94 12.08
N LEU A 602 3.94 16.19 13.31
CA LEU A 602 3.87 15.28 14.45
C LEU A 602 2.54 15.48 15.17
N VAL A 603 1.81 14.38 15.40
CA VAL A 603 0.56 14.36 16.15
C VAL A 603 0.58 13.22 17.16
N GLY A 604 0.08 13.48 18.36
CA GLY A 604 0.04 12.53 19.46
C GLY A 604 -1.17 12.77 20.34
N ARG A 605 -1.40 11.90 21.32
CA ARG A 605 -2.48 12.04 22.29
C ARG A 605 -2.44 13.39 23.01
N HIS A 606 -1.26 13.76 23.52
CA HIS A 606 -1.02 14.98 24.31
C HIS A 606 -0.61 16.20 23.47
N ILE A 607 -0.52 16.06 22.15
CA ILE A 607 -0.22 17.17 21.22
C ILE A 607 -1.54 17.79 20.72
N PRO A 608 -1.66 19.12 20.60
CA PRO A 608 -2.80 19.77 19.94
C PRO A 608 -3.11 19.18 18.55
N ALA A 609 -4.38 19.21 18.14
CA ALA A 609 -4.79 18.64 16.84
C ALA A 609 -4.17 19.36 15.62
N SER A 610 -3.61 20.57 15.79
CA SER A 610 -2.80 21.25 14.77
C SER A 610 -1.45 20.56 14.48
N GLY A 611 -0.99 19.69 15.38
CA GLY A 611 0.32 19.06 15.33
C GLY A 611 1.49 20.00 15.65
N VAL A 612 2.70 19.44 15.64
CA VAL A 612 3.99 20.15 15.68
C VAL A 612 4.68 19.93 14.34
N ALA A 613 5.09 21.00 13.65
CA ALA A 613 5.74 20.87 12.36
C ALA A 613 7.18 20.37 12.49
N ALA A 614 7.46 19.21 11.89
CA ALA A 614 8.83 18.79 11.58
C ALA A 614 9.36 19.52 10.34
N TYR A 615 8.49 19.82 9.38
CA TYR A 615 8.75 20.59 8.18
C TYR A 615 7.55 21.46 7.82
N ASP A 616 7.80 22.68 7.36
CA ASP A 616 6.80 23.53 6.71
C ASP A 616 7.47 24.31 5.58
N GLU A 617 7.07 24.03 4.34
CA GLU A 617 7.58 24.69 3.12
C GLU A 617 7.41 26.23 3.16
N ARG A 618 6.53 26.75 4.00
CA ARG A 618 6.32 28.20 4.20
C ARG A 618 7.45 28.85 4.99
N ALA A 619 8.14 28.10 5.84
CA ALA A 619 9.20 28.60 6.72
C ALA A 619 10.60 28.53 6.06
N GLU A 620 10.80 27.67 5.06
CA GLU A 620 12.11 27.43 4.44
C GLU A 620 12.58 28.54 3.48
N ASN A 621 11.76 29.57 3.23
CA ASN A 621 11.96 30.59 2.18
C ASN A 621 12.17 30.02 0.76
N ASP A 622 11.83 28.75 0.54
CA ASP A 622 12.03 28.08 -0.74
C ASP A 622 11.07 28.64 -1.79
N SER A 623 11.58 28.86 -3.01
CA SER A 623 10.82 29.56 -4.06
C SER A 623 9.59 28.75 -4.43
N SER A 624 8.41 29.37 -4.27
CA SER A 624 7.10 28.72 -4.22
C SER A 624 6.89 27.65 -5.29
N SER A 625 6.98 26.38 -4.90
CA SER A 625 6.56 25.28 -5.77
C SER A 625 5.04 25.29 -5.90
N ASP A 626 4.53 24.97 -7.09
CA ASP A 626 3.09 24.87 -7.30
C ASP A 626 2.55 23.50 -6.82
N ARG A 627 3.42 22.48 -6.84
CA ARG A 627 3.15 21.07 -6.49
C ARG A 627 4.40 20.41 -5.85
N PRO A 628 4.52 20.38 -4.52
CA PRO A 628 5.55 19.60 -3.85
C PRO A 628 5.21 18.10 -3.93
N LEU A 629 6.13 17.28 -4.42
CA LEU A 629 6.16 15.86 -4.11
C LEU A 629 6.91 15.67 -2.79
N ALA A 630 6.43 14.78 -1.93
CA ALA A 630 7.02 14.55 -0.63
C ALA A 630 6.97 13.06 -0.29
N THR A 631 8.09 12.36 -0.46
CA THR A 631 8.20 10.99 0.02
C THR A 631 8.34 11.02 1.53
N THR A 632 7.53 10.23 2.22
CA THR A 632 7.88 9.83 3.59
C THR A 632 9.18 9.04 3.51
N GLY A 633 10.18 9.56 4.22
CA GLY A 633 11.43 8.83 4.41
C GLY A 633 11.31 7.87 5.58
N THR A 634 12.18 8.04 6.56
CA THR A 634 12.39 7.09 7.64
C THR A 634 12.82 7.80 8.93
N LEU A 635 12.54 7.19 10.08
CA LEU A 635 13.23 7.55 11.32
C LEU A 635 14.69 7.07 11.26
N ALA A 636 15.56 7.69 12.06
CA ALA A 636 16.99 7.41 12.13
C ALA A 636 17.52 7.62 13.55
N PRO A 637 18.61 6.94 13.97
CA PRO A 637 19.26 7.24 15.24
C PRO A 637 19.82 8.67 15.25
N PRO A 638 19.88 9.36 16.40
CA PRO A 638 20.46 10.70 16.48
C PRO A 638 21.96 10.75 16.11
N VAL A 639 22.32 11.53 15.09
CA VAL A 639 23.73 11.87 14.77
C VAL A 639 24.36 12.64 15.93
N ASN A 640 25.57 12.28 16.33
CA ASN A 640 26.26 12.80 17.51
C ASN A 640 25.42 12.62 18.79
N ARG A 641 25.66 11.52 19.49
CA ARG A 641 25.25 11.37 20.89
C ARG A 641 25.94 12.48 21.69
N ASN A 642 25.21 13.52 22.08
CA ASN A 642 25.61 14.31 23.23
C ASN A 642 25.58 13.37 24.44
N SER A 643 26.74 12.93 24.91
CA SER A 643 26.95 12.01 26.04
C SER A 643 26.40 12.51 27.39
N HIS A 644 25.77 13.69 27.38
CA HIS A 644 25.11 14.36 28.49
C HIS A 644 23.70 14.81 28.11
N GLY A 645 22.88 13.88 27.59
CA GLY A 645 21.43 14.05 27.66
C GLY A 645 21.00 13.99 29.12
N ASN A 646 20.51 15.11 29.67
CA ASN A 646 19.77 15.10 30.94
C ASN A 646 18.65 14.05 30.87
N ASP A 647 18.32 13.40 31.99
CA ASP A 647 17.18 12.46 32.09
C ASP A 647 15.83 13.05 31.61
N ASP A 648 15.75 14.38 31.54
CA ASP A 648 14.56 15.15 31.15
C ASP A 648 14.30 15.18 29.62
N SER A 649 15.18 14.63 28.77
CA SER A 649 14.99 14.62 27.31
C SER A 649 15.39 13.32 26.58
N SER A 650 14.78 13.13 25.41
CA SER A 650 15.00 12.02 24.48
C SER A 650 14.80 12.49 23.05
N SER A 651 15.49 11.88 22.08
CA SER A 651 15.45 12.33 20.68
C SER A 651 15.56 11.18 19.68
N ILE A 652 14.93 11.36 18.53
CA ILE A 652 15.09 10.55 17.32
C ILE A 652 15.30 11.51 16.14
N ASP A 653 16.06 11.12 15.13
CA ASP A 653 16.13 11.90 13.88
C ASP A 653 15.06 11.39 12.91
N ALA A 654 14.53 12.26 12.06
CA ALA A 654 13.69 11.91 10.92
C ALA A 654 14.39 12.36 9.64
N VAL A 655 14.60 11.43 8.72
CA VAL A 655 15.13 11.65 7.38
C VAL A 655 13.96 11.63 6.40
N PHE A 656 13.83 12.64 5.55
CA PHE A 656 12.76 12.68 4.54
C PHE A 656 13.18 13.53 3.34
N ALA A 657 12.47 13.36 2.23
CA ALA A 657 12.79 14.04 0.99
C ALA A 657 11.57 14.77 0.40
N VAL A 658 11.80 16.00 -0.06
CA VAL A 658 10.82 16.87 -0.72
C VAL A 658 11.36 17.23 -2.08
N ALA A 659 10.58 17.02 -3.14
CA ALA A 659 10.91 17.45 -4.48
C ALA A 659 9.98 18.60 -4.90
N SER A 660 10.56 19.79 -5.10
CA SER A 660 9.84 20.94 -5.65
C SER A 660 9.76 20.82 -7.18
N THR A 661 8.59 21.11 -7.76
CA THR A 661 8.48 21.37 -9.20
C THR A 661 8.47 22.89 -9.44
N ALA A 662 9.51 23.38 -10.11
CA ALA A 662 9.53 24.73 -10.65
C ALA A 662 8.68 24.85 -11.95
N ASP A 663 8.53 26.07 -12.46
CA ASP A 663 7.85 26.40 -13.74
C ASP A 663 8.63 25.92 -14.97
N ASP A 664 8.69 24.60 -15.10
CA ASP A 664 9.20 23.85 -16.23
C ASP A 664 8.24 23.98 -17.45
N PRO A 665 8.71 24.01 -18.71
CA PRO A 665 7.84 23.71 -19.86
C PRO A 665 7.01 22.42 -19.70
N ALA A 666 7.49 21.42 -18.94
CA ALA A 666 6.70 20.26 -18.53
C ALA A 666 5.58 20.60 -17.53
N SER A 667 5.68 21.67 -16.74
CA SER A 667 4.56 22.22 -15.94
C SER A 667 3.51 22.86 -16.83
N GLN A 668 3.90 23.46 -17.97
CA GLN A 668 2.96 23.95 -18.99
C GLN A 668 2.32 22.79 -19.77
N GLU A 669 3.07 21.71 -20.03
CA GLU A 669 2.53 20.46 -20.59
C GLU A 669 1.55 19.79 -19.63
N GLN A 670 1.88 19.72 -18.34
CA GLN A 670 0.97 19.24 -17.31
C GLN A 670 -0.24 20.18 -17.14
N THR A 671 -0.08 21.50 -17.25
CA THR A 671 -1.20 22.46 -17.22
C THR A 671 -2.11 22.32 -18.44
N CYS A 672 -1.54 22.00 -19.60
CA CYS A 672 -2.29 21.59 -20.78
C CYS A 672 -3.07 20.30 -20.52
N LEU A 673 -2.42 19.28 -19.97
CA LEU A 673 -3.05 17.99 -19.64
C LEU A 673 -4.17 18.15 -18.61
N ASP A 674 -3.92 18.88 -17.52
CA ASP A 674 -4.91 19.21 -16.50
C ASP A 674 -6.11 19.98 -17.08
N SER A 675 -5.89 20.87 -18.06
CA SER A 675 -6.96 21.58 -18.76
C SER A 675 -7.76 20.69 -19.73
N TYR A 676 -7.24 19.54 -20.13
CA TYR A 676 -8.03 18.49 -20.78
C TYR A 676 -8.74 17.62 -19.73
N LEU A 677 -8.02 17.13 -18.71
CA LEU A 677 -8.60 16.28 -17.66
C LEU A 677 -9.71 16.99 -16.87
N SER A 678 -9.66 18.31 -16.68
CA SER A 678 -10.75 19.11 -16.11
C SER A 678 -12.02 19.14 -16.97
N ARG A 679 -11.92 18.74 -18.23
CA ARG A 679 -13.00 18.59 -19.21
C ARG A 679 -13.22 17.12 -19.59
N SER A 680 -12.83 16.17 -18.74
CA SER A 680 -13.09 14.74 -18.97
C SER A 680 -14.58 14.39 -19.09
N ALA A 681 -15.48 15.28 -18.63
CA ALA A 681 -16.92 15.18 -18.84
C ALA A 681 -17.36 15.36 -20.31
N ASP A 682 -16.56 16.04 -21.14
CA ASP A 682 -16.79 16.22 -22.58
C ASP A 682 -16.98 14.90 -23.33
N ARG A 683 -16.47 13.79 -22.78
CA ARG A 683 -16.61 12.42 -23.33
C ARG A 683 -18.06 11.93 -23.38
N PHE A 684 -18.95 12.54 -22.60
CA PHE A 684 -20.36 12.17 -22.48
C PHE A 684 -21.30 13.09 -23.30
N ASP A 685 -20.80 14.21 -23.84
CA ASP A 685 -21.58 15.10 -24.69
C ASP A 685 -21.49 14.70 -26.18
N ARG A 686 -22.63 14.32 -26.76
CA ARG A 686 -22.78 13.97 -28.19
C ARG A 686 -22.31 15.05 -29.18
N ALA A 687 -22.22 16.31 -28.77
CA ALA A 687 -21.72 17.39 -29.63
C ALA A 687 -20.19 17.51 -29.65
N ASN A 688 -19.47 16.86 -28.72
CA ASN A 688 -18.03 16.98 -28.59
C ASN A 688 -17.28 15.94 -29.45
N LYS A 689 -16.14 16.31 -30.04
CA LYS A 689 -15.24 15.38 -30.76
C LYS A 689 -14.66 14.26 -29.89
N SER A 690 -14.84 14.38 -28.57
CA SER A 690 -14.42 13.42 -27.54
C SER A 690 -15.52 12.42 -27.17
N TYR A 691 -16.73 12.57 -27.72
CA TYR A 691 -17.87 11.72 -27.40
C TYR A 691 -17.57 10.24 -27.59
N GLY A 692 -17.95 9.42 -26.60
CA GLY A 692 -17.74 7.97 -26.64
C GLY A 692 -16.29 7.53 -26.43
N MET A 693 -15.35 8.45 -26.18
CA MET A 693 -14.00 8.07 -25.75
C MET A 693 -14.02 7.52 -24.32
N SER A 694 -13.37 6.37 -24.11
CA SER A 694 -13.00 5.92 -22.77
C SER A 694 -12.08 6.96 -22.11
N ALA A 695 -12.06 7.01 -20.77
CA ALA A 695 -11.23 7.97 -20.05
C ALA A 695 -9.75 7.82 -20.42
N ARG A 696 -9.27 6.58 -20.61
CA ARG A 696 -7.92 6.27 -21.08
C ARG A 696 -7.67 6.79 -22.50
N ARG A 697 -8.59 6.58 -23.46
CA ARG A 697 -8.44 7.09 -24.85
C ARG A 697 -8.41 8.62 -24.89
N TYR A 698 -9.23 9.27 -24.08
CA TYR A 698 -9.23 10.72 -23.92
C TYR A 698 -7.92 11.23 -23.27
N ARG A 699 -7.43 10.56 -22.23
CA ARG A 699 -6.17 10.86 -21.53
C ARG A 699 -4.96 10.69 -22.44
N ALA A 700 -4.89 9.61 -23.22
CA ALA A 700 -3.85 9.39 -24.22
C ALA A 700 -3.88 10.45 -25.33
N MET A 701 -5.08 10.81 -25.81
CA MET A 701 -5.28 11.90 -26.78
C MET A 701 -4.84 13.26 -26.21
N ALA A 702 -5.16 13.55 -24.95
CA ALA A 702 -4.75 14.77 -24.26
C ALA A 702 -3.23 14.86 -24.11
N MET A 703 -2.58 13.80 -23.60
CA MET A 703 -1.12 13.74 -23.51
C MET A 703 -0.45 13.88 -24.87
N ARG A 704 -0.90 13.15 -25.90
CA ARG A 704 -0.35 13.27 -27.25
C ARG A 704 -0.46 14.70 -27.80
N ARG A 705 -1.58 15.39 -27.58
CA ARG A 705 -1.77 16.79 -28.00
C ARG A 705 -0.90 17.78 -27.22
N CYS A 706 -0.77 17.59 -25.91
CA CYS A 706 0.11 18.43 -25.10
C CYS A 706 1.57 18.18 -25.49
N SER A 707 2.05 16.94 -25.52
CA SER A 707 3.42 16.60 -25.93
C SER A 707 3.77 17.10 -27.33
N GLN A 708 2.87 16.99 -28.32
CA GLN A 708 3.07 17.59 -29.64
C GLN A 708 3.23 19.12 -29.61
N LYS A 709 2.52 19.81 -28.71
CA LYS A 709 2.64 21.26 -28.51
C LYS A 709 3.99 21.65 -27.88
N PHE A 710 4.50 20.85 -26.94
CA PHE A 710 5.73 21.17 -26.19
C PHE A 710 7.03 20.62 -26.81
N ASN A 711 7.00 19.49 -27.53
CA ASN A 711 8.15 18.98 -28.31
C ASN A 711 8.66 20.00 -29.34
N LYS A 712 7.77 20.86 -29.88
CA LYS A 712 8.13 21.95 -30.78
C LYS A 712 8.83 23.13 -30.09
N ILE A 713 8.78 23.19 -28.76
CA ILE A 713 9.43 24.21 -27.92
C ILE A 713 10.81 23.68 -27.47
N TYR A 714 10.87 22.43 -26.98
CA TYR A 714 12.13 21.80 -26.56
C TYR A 714 13.20 21.75 -27.66
N SER A 715 12.83 21.62 -28.93
CA SER A 715 13.78 21.56 -30.05
C SER A 715 14.44 22.91 -30.41
N THR A 716 14.00 24.03 -29.83
CA THR A 716 14.45 25.38 -30.23
C THR A 716 15.32 26.10 -29.20
N HIS A 717 15.41 25.59 -27.97
CA HIS A 717 16.10 26.25 -26.87
C HIS A 717 17.40 25.54 -26.51
N ASN A 718 18.53 26.25 -26.64
CA ASN A 718 19.85 25.72 -26.35
C ASN A 718 20.14 25.83 -24.83
N ILE A 719 19.85 24.77 -24.06
CA ILE A 719 19.78 24.79 -22.59
C ILE A 719 21.18 24.71 -21.96
N ASN A 720 21.93 25.82 -21.96
CA ASN A 720 23.33 25.83 -21.49
C ASN A 720 23.75 27.10 -20.70
N SER A 721 22.87 27.67 -19.87
CA SER A 721 23.28 28.75 -18.94
C SER A 721 22.77 28.56 -17.51
N ASP A 722 23.67 28.79 -16.54
CA ASP A 722 23.45 28.57 -15.11
C ASP A 722 22.34 29.45 -14.51
N ARG A 723 21.98 30.56 -15.15
CA ARG A 723 20.82 31.38 -14.76
C ARG A 723 19.48 30.64 -14.83
N PHE A 724 19.38 29.54 -15.57
CA PHE A 724 18.20 28.68 -15.58
C PHE A 724 18.22 27.58 -14.52
N ALA A 725 19.39 27.22 -13.96
CA ALA A 725 19.51 26.11 -13.00
C ALA A 725 18.62 26.29 -11.75
N SER A 726 18.43 27.53 -11.30
CA SER A 726 17.56 27.92 -10.18
C SER A 726 16.05 27.77 -10.45
N LYS A 727 15.64 27.48 -11.69
CA LYS A 727 14.24 27.28 -12.11
C LYS A 727 13.91 25.84 -12.53
N PHE A 728 14.71 24.86 -12.13
CA PHE A 728 14.38 23.44 -12.35
C PHE A 728 13.89 22.77 -11.07
N LYS A 729 13.34 21.56 -11.23
CA LYS A 729 12.99 20.67 -10.12
C LYS A 729 14.18 20.52 -9.17
N GLN A 730 13.94 20.52 -7.86
CA GLN A 730 14.98 20.27 -6.86
C GLN A 730 14.50 19.22 -5.86
N LEU A 731 15.27 18.17 -5.70
CA LEU A 731 15.10 17.19 -4.63
C LEU A 731 15.92 17.66 -3.42
N VAL A 732 15.28 17.86 -2.27
CA VAL A 732 15.94 18.21 -1.03
C VAL A 732 15.70 17.10 -0.01
N VAL A 733 16.79 16.48 0.45
CA VAL A 733 16.78 15.51 1.55
C VAL A 733 17.12 16.25 2.83
N TYR A 734 16.31 16.07 3.88
CA TYR A 734 16.50 16.66 5.20
C TYR A 734 16.72 15.57 6.23
N ARG A 735 17.65 15.78 7.18
CA ARG A 735 17.69 15.08 8.46
C ARG A 735 17.36 16.07 9.57
N ARG A 736 16.31 15.81 10.34
CA ARG A 736 15.84 16.69 11.42
C ARG A 736 15.70 15.94 12.73
N ARG A 737 16.25 16.50 13.81
CA ARG A 737 16.16 15.97 15.16
C ARG A 737 14.83 16.34 15.78
N ILE A 738 14.05 15.33 16.16
CA ILE A 738 12.84 15.45 16.97
C ILE A 738 13.25 15.18 18.41
N THR A 739 13.14 16.18 19.29
CA THR A 739 13.45 16.03 20.73
C THR A 739 12.19 16.24 21.54
N CYS A 740 11.86 15.26 22.38
CA CYS A 740 10.85 15.38 23.43
C CYS A 740 11.47 15.99 24.70
N HIS A 741 10.75 16.94 25.31
CA HIS A 741 11.08 17.52 26.61
C HIS A 741 9.97 17.28 27.62
N CYS A 742 10.34 16.83 28.82
CA CYS A 742 9.44 16.75 29.97
C CYS A 742 9.50 18.03 30.81
N ASN A 743 8.34 18.43 31.36
CA ASN A 743 8.24 19.63 32.18
C ASN A 743 8.91 19.39 33.54
N ARG A 744 9.90 20.21 33.91
CA ARG A 744 10.63 20.13 35.18
C ARG A 744 9.74 20.07 36.43
N ARG A 745 8.50 20.60 36.39
CA ARG A 745 7.53 20.46 37.49
C ARG A 745 7.13 19.00 37.77
N ALA A 746 7.29 18.07 36.83
CA ALA A 746 7.04 16.64 37.05
C ALA A 746 8.00 16.00 38.08
N ARG A 747 9.23 16.54 38.24
CA ARG A 747 10.16 16.10 39.31
C ARG A 747 9.62 16.35 40.72
N VAL A 748 8.79 17.38 40.92
CA VAL A 748 8.14 17.67 42.22
C VAL A 748 7.18 16.55 42.66
N SER A 749 6.76 15.67 41.74
CA SER A 749 5.88 14.53 41.99
C SER A 749 6.55 13.17 41.76
N ASN A 750 7.88 13.11 41.72
CA ASN A 750 8.69 11.90 41.60
C ASN A 750 8.35 11.00 40.39
N ARG A 751 7.93 11.62 39.28
CA ARG A 751 7.45 10.94 38.05
C ARG A 751 8.59 10.73 37.05
N LYS A 752 8.71 9.52 36.47
CA LYS A 752 9.64 9.25 35.36
C LYS A 752 9.16 9.97 34.09
N CYS A 753 10.07 10.64 33.37
CA CYS A 753 9.82 11.16 32.04
C CYS A 753 9.76 10.00 31.03
N LEU A 754 8.71 9.92 30.22
CA LEU A 754 8.61 8.93 29.15
C LEU A 754 9.47 9.35 27.96
N ARG A 755 10.32 8.43 27.51
CA ARG A 755 11.33 8.68 26.48
C ARG A 755 10.86 8.18 25.13
N ILE A 756 11.30 8.84 24.06
CA ILE A 756 11.29 8.25 22.71
C ILE A 756 12.18 7.00 22.75
N LEU A 757 11.70 5.87 22.25
CA LEU A 757 12.47 4.63 22.21
C LEU A 757 13.71 4.80 21.30
N PRO A 758 14.85 4.14 21.59
CA PRO A 758 16.00 4.14 20.69
C PRO A 758 15.60 3.54 19.33
N TYR A 759 16.34 3.88 18.26
CA TYR A 759 16.00 3.46 16.89
C TYR A 759 15.81 1.94 16.73
N SER A 760 16.60 1.14 17.44
CA SER A 760 16.51 -0.34 17.50
C SER A 760 15.19 -0.88 18.07
N GLU A 761 14.45 -0.07 18.82
CA GLU A 761 13.17 -0.43 19.47
C GLU A 761 11.96 0.30 18.86
N GLN A 762 12.18 1.18 17.88
CA GLN A 762 11.11 1.81 17.09
C GLN A 762 10.35 0.75 16.28
N ARG A 763 9.02 0.89 16.16
CA ARG A 763 8.17 -0.20 15.63
C ARG A 763 7.68 -0.02 14.18
N TRP A 764 7.65 1.22 13.68
CA TRP A 764 7.18 1.54 12.32
C TRP A 764 7.93 2.75 11.75
N THR A 765 9.22 2.54 11.45
CA THR A 765 10.16 3.61 11.07
C THR A 765 10.08 4.05 9.62
N ALA A 766 9.56 3.22 8.71
CA ALA A 766 9.59 3.45 7.26
C ALA A 766 8.30 2.95 6.55
N TYR A 767 8.24 3.13 5.23
CA TYR A 767 7.18 2.56 4.39
C TYR A 767 7.15 1.02 4.49
N MET A 768 5.97 0.49 4.82
CA MET A 768 5.75 -0.93 5.16
C MET A 768 6.55 -1.39 6.40
N GLY A 769 6.74 -0.50 7.38
CA GLY A 769 7.46 -0.80 8.61
C GLY A 769 8.95 -0.97 8.42
N ASN A 770 9.62 -1.44 9.48
CA ASN A 770 11.08 -1.44 9.57
C ASN A 770 11.77 -2.35 8.54
N ARG A 771 11.11 -3.44 8.10
CA ARG A 771 11.63 -4.48 7.19
C ARG A 771 10.93 -4.54 5.83
N ALA A 772 10.16 -3.50 5.48
CA ALA A 772 9.34 -3.46 4.27
C ALA A 772 8.29 -4.59 4.12
N ASP A 773 7.97 -5.33 5.18
CA ASP A 773 7.02 -6.47 5.19
C ASP A 773 5.56 -6.05 5.49
N GLY A 774 5.40 -4.85 6.06
CA GLY A 774 4.15 -4.31 6.56
C GLY A 774 3.74 -4.84 7.93
N TYR A 775 4.65 -5.51 8.66
CA TYR A 775 4.37 -6.13 9.95
C TYR A 775 4.77 -5.22 11.12
N LEU A 776 3.78 -4.82 11.93
CA LEU A 776 4.03 -4.22 13.23
C LEU A 776 4.40 -5.34 14.20
N ARG A 777 5.65 -5.32 14.67
CA ARG A 777 6.06 -6.13 15.83
C ARG A 777 5.49 -5.48 17.09
N ASN A 778 4.39 -6.04 17.60
CA ASN A 778 4.07 -5.90 19.02
C ASN A 778 5.31 -6.35 19.81
N ALA A 779 5.72 -5.56 20.81
CA ALA A 779 6.91 -5.86 21.59
C ALA A 779 6.73 -7.19 22.35
N PRO A 780 7.80 -7.98 22.53
CA PRO A 780 7.78 -9.19 23.37
C PRO A 780 7.46 -8.88 24.84
#